data_AF-A0A928TB08-F1
#
_entry.id   AF-A0A928TB08-F1
#
_cell.length_a   1.000
_cell.length_b   1.000
_cell.length_c   1.000
_cell.angle_alpha   90.00
_cell.angle_beta   90.00
_cell.angle_gamma   90.00
#
_symmetry.space_group_name_H-M   'P 1'
#
loop_
_entity.id
_entity.type
_entity.pdbx_description
1 polymer ?
#
loop_
_entity_poly.entity_id
_entity_poly.type
_entity_poly.pdbx_seq_one_letter_code
_entity_poly.pdbx_strand_id
1 'polypeptide(L)'
;MHMFFRILLWLAASSLARAAFPTLYLKPVVQQQFHSPTCIVAAPDGSGRLFVCDQPGRIFIVEGGMMRPTPFLDISDAAADPAHRKVLGVTMGYTERGLLSLAFHPGYANPASPGHRRFYLNYNKTYQAGIDPPPHDGGAWTPNCTTVIAEFQVSASDPNTANPLSERKLLLYPQPQSNHNGGNLLFDSNGLLYIGSGDGGSADDNNVGHTGGASTSPRPTGALGNGQDRTNYLGKILRIDPLGTNGPGGQYGIPATNPLVGAGGGIKEEIYAYGIRNPWGLAFDDGPGGTGRLFCADVGQGRIEEVNLIVSGGNYGWRYMEGTERPSFSSTMAHPGGTLIDPIAQYGHPGITGTTLPLLGLSITGGYVYRGSAIPALQGKYVFGDYGATSGSASGRLMGLEEVNPPGSGTFTLTEAIPILGGNPLSTRVMCLGRDSAGEIYVGTKSSGGVLALENGLPNGGLYQLVAAPVNPAPVVLTAVKDNSIFTETGGGGEELSNGTGPLFAGTTASDQLRRALLQFDLSNVPAGTHVGAALLQLHVTAALTGNPGQRNTILNRVLSSWGEAASFSATGGATAQNGDATWINRLYSTTTPVPWGDEGGDFSTTQSAAFGVNTQTGVRGFFSPQLTQDVRNWQATPGTNFGWLLRSDETGTSTTKTIASREDADPAKRPQLVLVHATPFQKWLAQHFPALLTGQWVDPHGDLDGDGIANQLEYAFGFSPLAYNAQTGLQPAFSPPSGGSRLLSTTFLRDSAATDLTYRLEISSALGGWTAIAQSVAGAPASGQNGGTVTGESVVGGTIREVGVTRELTGGDAERQFVRLVIERVP
;
A
#
# COMPACT_ATOMS: atom_id res chain seq x y z
N MET A 1 -8.54 44.72 -47.09
CA MET A 1 -7.72 45.51 -46.15
C MET A 1 -8.36 45.37 -44.77
N HIS A 2 -7.87 44.68 -43.76
CA HIS A 2 -6.57 44.05 -43.48
C HIS A 2 -6.83 42.70 -42.76
N MET A 3 -6.04 41.70 -43.13
CA MET A 3 -5.91 40.39 -42.49
C MET A 3 -5.43 40.51 -41.04
N PHE A 4 -5.92 39.66 -40.14
CA PHE A 4 -5.08 39.09 -39.08
C PHE A 4 -5.43 37.61 -38.87
N PHE A 5 -4.38 36.79 -38.95
CA PHE A 5 -4.33 35.34 -38.84
C PHE A 5 -5.02 34.81 -37.57
N ARG A 6 -5.97 33.89 -37.74
CA ARG A 6 -6.31 32.91 -36.69
C ARG A 6 -5.38 31.72 -36.86
N ILE A 7 -4.39 31.61 -35.98
CA ILE A 7 -3.63 30.37 -35.78
C ILE A 7 -4.63 29.34 -35.22
N LEU A 8 -5.06 28.40 -36.05
CA LEU A 8 -5.70 27.17 -35.59
C LEU A 8 -4.62 26.34 -34.89
N LEU A 9 -4.54 26.40 -33.56
CA LEU A 9 -3.96 25.30 -32.79
C LEU A 9 -4.92 24.12 -32.96
N TRP A 10 -4.57 23.18 -33.83
CA TRP A 10 -5.04 21.81 -33.71
C TRP A 10 -4.46 21.24 -32.41
N LEU A 11 -5.17 21.44 -31.30
CA LEU A 11 -5.11 20.50 -30.19
C LEU A 11 -5.68 19.19 -30.74
N ALA A 12 -4.79 18.33 -31.21
CA ALA A 12 -5.09 16.91 -31.26
C ALA A 12 -5.50 16.53 -29.84
N ALA A 13 -6.81 16.42 -29.60
CA ALA A 13 -7.32 15.73 -28.45
C ALA A 13 -6.93 14.26 -28.65
N SER A 14 -5.69 13.94 -28.30
CA SER A 14 -5.31 12.57 -28.00
C SER A 14 -6.29 12.14 -26.91
N SER A 15 -7.22 11.26 -27.25
CA SER A 15 -7.93 10.44 -26.28
C SER A 15 -6.86 9.68 -25.51
N LEU A 16 -6.37 10.29 -24.43
CA LEU A 16 -5.46 9.64 -23.50
C LEU A 16 -6.25 8.43 -22.99
N ALA A 17 -5.89 7.24 -23.44
CA ALA A 17 -6.23 6.04 -22.72
C ALA A 17 -5.81 6.29 -21.26
N ARG A 18 -6.75 6.21 -20.32
CA ARG A 18 -6.43 6.45 -18.92
C ARG A 18 -5.38 5.42 -18.49
N ALA A 19 -4.34 5.91 -17.80
CA ALA A 19 -3.22 5.08 -17.37
C ALA A 19 -3.71 3.94 -16.48
N ALA A 20 -3.05 2.78 -16.55
CA ALA A 20 -3.27 1.69 -15.60
C ALA A 20 -3.04 2.17 -14.15
N PHE A 21 -3.57 1.44 -13.16
CA PHE A 21 -3.27 1.73 -11.76
C PHE A 21 -1.75 1.70 -11.54
N PRO A 22 -1.14 2.79 -11.04
CA PRO A 22 0.29 2.83 -10.78
C PRO A 22 0.63 1.94 -9.58
N THR A 23 1.91 1.65 -9.39
CA THR A 23 2.37 1.10 -8.12
C THR A 23 2.18 2.12 -7.01
N LEU A 24 1.45 1.74 -5.97
CA LEU A 24 1.16 2.56 -4.80
C LEU A 24 1.86 2.02 -3.57
N TYR A 25 1.82 2.80 -2.51
CA TYR A 25 2.39 2.47 -1.21
C TYR A 25 1.45 2.95 -0.11
N LEU A 26 1.28 2.13 0.94
CA LEU A 26 0.52 2.49 2.14
C LEU A 26 1.47 3.13 3.15
N LYS A 27 1.56 4.46 3.12
CA LYS A 27 2.37 5.23 4.06
C LYS A 27 1.75 5.19 5.46
N PRO A 28 2.39 4.61 6.49
CA PRO A 28 1.87 4.63 7.84
C PRO A 28 1.63 6.07 8.32
N VAL A 29 0.47 6.30 8.93
CA VAL A 29 0.13 7.55 9.63
C VAL A 29 0.18 7.30 11.13
N VAL A 30 -0.59 6.32 11.61
CA VAL A 30 -0.52 5.81 12.99
C VAL A 30 -0.72 4.30 12.97
N GLN A 31 -0.02 3.58 13.84
CA GLN A 31 -0.05 2.12 13.90
C GLN A 31 -0.37 1.68 15.33
N GLN A 32 -1.12 0.58 15.45
CA GLN A 32 -1.46 -0.07 16.73
C GLN A 32 -2.08 0.89 17.76
N GLN A 33 -2.92 1.82 17.30
CA GLN A 33 -3.56 2.84 18.14
C GLN A 33 -5.09 2.75 18.14
N PHE A 34 -5.67 2.05 17.16
CA PHE A 34 -7.11 1.80 17.07
C PHE A 34 -7.44 0.34 17.42
N HIS A 35 -8.58 0.10 18.06
CA HIS A 35 -9.03 -1.28 18.27
C HIS A 35 -9.63 -1.85 16.99
N SER A 36 -10.47 -1.07 16.31
CA SER A 36 -11.19 -1.47 15.10
C SER A 36 -11.73 -0.20 14.40
N PRO A 37 -10.95 0.43 13.50
CA PRO A 37 -11.37 1.65 12.83
C PRO A 37 -12.52 1.38 11.85
N THR A 38 -13.66 2.03 12.03
CA THR A 38 -14.87 1.80 11.20
C THR A 38 -15.13 2.90 10.18
N CYS A 39 -14.61 4.10 10.41
CA CYS A 39 -14.86 5.25 9.56
C CYS A 39 -13.72 6.28 9.68
N ILE A 40 -13.34 6.92 8.57
CA ILE A 40 -12.31 7.97 8.51
C ILE A 40 -12.88 9.15 7.72
N VAL A 41 -12.98 10.32 8.35
CA VAL A 41 -13.61 11.51 7.74
C VAL A 41 -12.83 12.78 8.07
N ALA A 42 -12.62 13.66 7.09
CA ALA A 42 -12.13 15.01 7.34
C ALA A 42 -13.25 15.97 7.74
N ALA A 43 -12.97 16.88 8.67
CA ALA A 43 -13.87 17.99 8.93
C ALA A 43 -13.87 18.97 7.74
N PRO A 44 -15.04 19.48 7.30
CA PRO A 44 -15.12 20.46 6.21
C PRO A 44 -14.83 21.89 6.72
N ASP A 45 -13.73 22.07 7.46
CA ASP A 45 -13.31 23.33 8.08
C ASP A 45 -11.91 23.80 7.64
N GLY A 46 -11.26 23.05 6.75
CA GLY A 46 -9.94 23.37 6.22
C GLY A 46 -8.79 23.11 7.21
N SER A 47 -9.04 22.48 8.36
CA SER A 47 -8.00 22.25 9.36
C SER A 47 -7.05 21.10 8.97
N GLY A 48 -7.46 20.22 8.03
CA GLY A 48 -6.71 19.00 7.69
C GLY A 48 -6.79 17.89 8.74
N ARG A 49 -7.69 18.00 9.74
CA ARG A 49 -7.90 16.97 10.77
C ARG A 49 -8.68 15.81 10.18
N LEU A 50 -8.22 14.59 10.48
CA LEU A 50 -8.98 13.37 10.24
C LEU A 50 -9.62 12.91 11.54
N PHE A 51 -10.89 12.51 11.47
CA PHE A 51 -11.66 11.95 12.56
C PHE A 51 -11.86 10.46 12.27
N VAL A 52 -11.40 9.62 13.19
CA VAL A 52 -11.45 8.16 13.04
C VAL A 52 -12.38 7.59 14.09
N CYS A 53 -13.45 6.94 13.65
CA CYS A 53 -14.31 6.15 14.53
C CYS A 53 -13.61 4.85 14.89
N ASP A 54 -13.49 4.58 16.19
CA ASP A 54 -13.06 3.30 16.74
C ASP A 54 -14.32 2.58 17.26
N GLN A 55 -14.54 1.35 16.78
CA GLN A 55 -15.77 0.57 17.01
C GLN A 55 -16.23 0.48 18.48
N PRO A 56 -15.34 0.44 19.49
CA PRO A 56 -15.76 0.45 20.89
C PRO A 56 -16.56 1.69 21.35
N GLY A 57 -16.60 2.77 20.57
CA GLY A 57 -17.39 3.97 20.88
C GLY A 57 -16.57 5.25 21.06
N ARG A 58 -15.41 5.34 20.43
CA ARG A 58 -14.53 6.51 20.53
C ARG A 58 -14.27 7.11 19.16
N ILE A 59 -14.13 8.43 19.11
CA ILE A 59 -13.70 9.15 17.92
C ILE A 59 -12.39 9.84 18.26
N PHE A 60 -11.33 9.55 17.52
CA PHE A 60 -10.04 10.19 17.69
C PHE A 60 -9.75 11.15 16.55
N ILE A 61 -8.99 12.20 16.85
CA ILE A 61 -8.44 13.10 15.85
C ILE A 61 -7.04 12.61 15.49
N VAL A 62 -6.77 12.49 14.20
CA VAL A 62 -5.43 12.31 13.64
C VAL A 62 -5.05 13.57 12.88
N GLU A 63 -3.89 14.13 13.24
CA GLU A 63 -3.38 15.38 12.69
C GLU A 63 -1.84 15.35 12.75
N GLY A 64 -1.17 15.87 11.71
CA GLY A 64 0.29 15.96 11.70
C GLY A 64 1.02 14.61 11.83
N GLY A 65 0.38 13.51 11.43
CA GLY A 65 0.94 12.16 11.53
C GLY A 65 0.82 11.52 12.92
N MET A 66 -0.05 12.03 13.79
CA MET A 66 -0.28 11.44 15.12
C MET A 66 -1.75 11.48 15.54
N MET A 67 -2.13 10.51 16.37
CA MET A 67 -3.43 10.48 17.03
C MET A 67 -3.39 11.33 18.29
N ARG A 68 -4.42 12.15 18.52
CA ARG A 68 -4.61 12.86 19.79
C ARG A 68 -4.89 11.84 20.90
N PRO A 69 -4.24 11.95 22.07
CA PRO A 69 -4.45 11.01 23.18
C PRO A 69 -5.83 11.14 23.81
N THR A 70 -6.43 12.33 23.76
CA THR A 70 -7.80 12.57 24.19
C THR A 70 -8.72 12.35 22.99
N PRO A 71 -9.74 11.48 23.08
CA PRO A 71 -10.72 11.33 22.01
C PRO A 71 -11.51 12.64 21.83
N PHE A 72 -11.89 12.94 20.60
CA PHE A 72 -12.85 13.99 20.28
C PHE A 72 -14.21 13.72 20.92
N LEU A 73 -14.62 12.46 20.96
CA LEU A 73 -15.84 12.01 21.61
C LEU A 73 -15.64 10.59 22.15
N ASP A 74 -16.09 10.33 23.38
CA ASP A 74 -16.24 8.99 23.93
C ASP A 74 -17.71 8.79 24.36
N ILE A 75 -18.37 7.79 23.77
CA ILE A 75 -19.76 7.39 24.10
C ILE A 75 -19.83 5.97 24.69
N SER A 76 -18.67 5.42 25.07
CA SER A 76 -18.50 4.06 25.58
C SER A 76 -18.43 3.97 27.11
N ASP A 77 -17.93 5.04 27.77
CA ASP A 77 -17.56 5.00 29.18
C ASP A 77 -18.71 5.38 30.13
N ALA A 78 -19.26 4.40 30.85
CA ALA A 78 -20.21 4.62 31.95
C ALA A 78 -19.55 4.89 33.30
N ALA A 79 -18.26 4.59 33.47
CA ALA A 79 -17.55 4.77 34.73
C ALA A 79 -17.17 6.24 34.96
N ALA A 80 -16.90 6.98 33.88
CA ALA A 80 -16.73 8.42 33.93
C ALA A 80 -18.05 9.17 34.15
N ASP A 81 -19.13 8.77 33.45
CA ASP A 81 -20.51 9.24 33.68
C ASP A 81 -21.52 8.26 33.03
N PRO A 82 -22.46 7.66 33.78
CA PRO A 82 -23.50 6.80 33.21
C PRO A 82 -24.34 7.45 32.11
N ALA A 83 -24.47 8.79 32.08
CA ALA A 83 -25.18 9.52 31.03
C ALA A 83 -24.43 9.56 29.69
N HIS A 84 -23.12 9.31 29.69
CA HIS A 84 -22.29 9.28 28.48
C HIS A 84 -22.31 7.93 27.75
N ARG A 85 -22.67 6.83 28.42
CA ARG A 85 -22.74 5.52 27.77
C ARG A 85 -23.96 5.41 26.86
N LYS A 86 -23.70 5.41 25.55
CA LYS A 86 -24.73 5.30 24.50
C LYS A 86 -24.56 4.02 23.69
N VAL A 87 -23.33 3.65 23.38
CA VAL A 87 -23.02 2.44 22.60
C VAL A 87 -23.08 1.19 23.49
N LEU A 88 -23.51 0.07 22.91
CA LEU A 88 -23.41 -1.22 23.57
C LEU A 88 -21.94 -1.67 23.71
N GLY A 89 -21.67 -2.53 24.69
CA GLY A 89 -20.31 -3.07 24.89
C GLY A 89 -19.91 -4.05 23.77
N VAL A 90 -18.71 -3.87 23.22
CA VAL A 90 -18.11 -4.80 22.26
C VAL A 90 -17.32 -5.90 22.99
N THR A 91 -17.10 -7.05 22.34
CA THR A 91 -16.45 -8.23 22.95
C THR A 91 -15.08 -8.52 22.30
N MET A 92 -14.35 -9.50 22.84
CA MET A 92 -13.11 -10.01 22.22
C MET A 92 -13.38 -10.71 20.87
N GLY A 93 -14.62 -11.12 20.61
CA GLY A 93 -15.02 -11.81 19.40
C GLY A 93 -15.40 -10.86 18.26
N TYR A 94 -15.75 -11.45 17.12
CA TYR A 94 -16.34 -10.72 16.00
C TYR A 94 -17.71 -10.14 16.39
N THR A 95 -17.95 -8.88 16.02
CA THR A 95 -19.26 -8.24 16.05
C THR A 95 -19.24 -7.08 15.06
N GLU A 96 -20.35 -6.84 14.38
CA GLU A 96 -20.51 -5.63 13.56
C GLU A 96 -21.03 -4.47 14.40
N ARG A 97 -21.78 -4.75 15.47
CA ARG A 97 -22.30 -3.72 16.37
C ARG A 97 -21.19 -2.84 16.97
N GLY A 98 -21.47 -1.55 17.11
CA GLY A 98 -20.59 -0.60 17.79
C GLY A 98 -20.85 0.83 17.33
N LEU A 99 -19.81 1.66 17.34
CA LEU A 99 -19.78 2.92 16.61
C LEU A 99 -19.33 2.67 15.16
N LEU A 100 -20.20 2.98 14.20
CA LEU A 100 -20.04 2.55 12.82
C LEU A 100 -19.65 3.68 11.87
N SER A 101 -20.19 4.88 12.06
CA SER A 101 -19.94 5.98 11.14
C SER A 101 -20.10 7.35 11.78
N LEU A 102 -19.48 8.33 11.14
CA LEU A 102 -19.49 9.75 11.44
C LEU A 102 -19.70 10.52 10.13
N ALA A 103 -20.53 11.56 10.16
CA ALA A 103 -20.63 12.54 9.07
C ALA A 103 -20.74 13.96 9.63
N PHE A 104 -19.90 14.89 9.16
CA PHE A 104 -20.07 16.30 9.47
C PHE A 104 -21.13 16.92 8.58
N HIS A 105 -21.96 17.82 9.12
CA HIS A 105 -22.89 18.59 8.31
C HIS A 105 -22.09 19.42 7.27
N PRO A 106 -22.55 19.60 6.01
CA PRO A 106 -21.81 20.38 5.01
C PRO A 106 -21.57 21.84 5.45
N GLY A 107 -22.53 22.42 6.16
CA GLY A 107 -22.41 23.72 6.80
C GLY A 107 -21.71 23.75 8.17
N TYR A 108 -20.99 22.70 8.57
CA TYR A 108 -20.32 22.57 9.88
C TYR A 108 -19.43 23.79 10.21
N ALA A 109 -18.63 24.24 9.25
CA ALA A 109 -17.69 25.34 9.44
C ALA A 109 -18.29 26.74 9.26
N ASN A 110 -19.54 26.85 8.80
CA ASN A 110 -20.19 28.14 8.52
C ASN A 110 -21.03 28.60 9.72
N PRO A 111 -20.68 29.68 10.45
CA PRO A 111 -21.44 30.15 11.61
C PRO A 111 -22.88 30.58 11.31
N ALA A 112 -23.18 30.93 10.06
CA ALA A 112 -24.54 31.28 9.63
C ALA A 112 -25.39 30.05 9.26
N SER A 113 -24.78 28.87 9.13
CA SER A 113 -25.50 27.65 8.78
C SER A 113 -26.26 27.11 10.00
N PRO A 114 -27.51 26.65 9.84
CA PRO A 114 -28.22 25.92 10.91
C PRO A 114 -27.47 24.65 11.36
N GLY A 115 -26.67 24.05 10.47
CA GLY A 115 -25.82 22.90 10.77
C GLY A 115 -24.43 23.25 11.32
N HIS A 116 -24.19 24.49 11.72
CA HIS A 116 -22.91 24.91 12.31
C HIS A 116 -22.54 24.03 13.51
N ARG A 117 -21.30 23.51 13.53
CA ARG A 117 -20.74 22.60 14.54
C ARG A 117 -21.48 21.27 14.71
N ARG A 118 -22.37 20.89 13.79
CA ARG A 118 -23.12 19.63 13.88
C ARG A 118 -22.42 18.50 13.15
N PHE A 119 -22.48 17.32 13.75
CA PHE A 119 -22.08 16.06 13.15
C PHE A 119 -23.04 14.96 13.56
N TYR A 120 -23.01 13.84 12.84
CA TYR A 120 -23.99 12.77 12.95
C TYR A 120 -23.28 11.44 13.09
N LEU A 121 -23.82 10.57 13.95
CA LEU A 121 -23.27 9.25 14.22
C LEU A 121 -24.29 8.17 13.88
N ASN A 122 -23.78 7.02 13.42
CA ASN A 122 -24.48 5.76 13.40
C ASN A 122 -23.83 4.82 14.42
N TYR A 123 -24.60 4.40 15.43
CA TYR A 123 -24.12 3.46 16.43
C TYR A 123 -25.23 2.52 16.90
N ASN A 124 -24.85 1.39 17.50
CA ASN A 124 -25.80 0.43 18.08
C ASN A 124 -25.84 0.53 19.60
N LYS A 125 -27.06 0.47 20.16
CA LYS A 125 -27.29 0.39 21.61
C LYS A 125 -28.10 -0.84 21.98
N THR A 126 -28.08 -1.18 23.27
CA THR A 126 -28.97 -2.22 23.81
C THR A 126 -30.43 -1.80 23.60
N TYR A 127 -31.24 -2.73 23.09
CA TYR A 127 -32.67 -2.51 22.90
C TYR A 127 -33.38 -2.35 24.25
N GLN A 128 -34.29 -1.38 24.34
CA GLN A 128 -35.07 -1.11 25.55
C GLN A 128 -36.57 -1.11 25.23
N ALA A 129 -37.26 -2.18 25.61
CA ALA A 129 -38.71 -2.29 25.40
C ALA A 129 -39.47 -1.15 26.09
N GLY A 130 -40.45 -0.58 25.38
CA GLY A 130 -41.24 0.57 25.86
C GLY A 130 -40.55 1.94 25.73
N ILE A 131 -39.26 1.97 25.37
CA ILE A 131 -38.51 3.19 25.07
C ILE A 131 -38.15 3.25 23.58
N ASP A 132 -37.60 2.16 23.05
CA ASP A 132 -37.26 2.05 21.63
C ASP A 132 -38.50 1.70 20.80
N PRO A 133 -38.52 2.08 19.51
CA PRO A 133 -39.58 1.66 18.60
C PRO A 133 -39.74 0.14 18.61
N PRO A 134 -40.98 -0.38 18.59
CA PRO A 134 -41.18 -1.82 18.50
C PRO A 134 -40.68 -2.34 17.14
N PRO A 135 -40.43 -3.65 17.04
CA PRO A 135 -40.30 -4.35 15.77
C PRO A 135 -41.35 -3.94 14.74
N HIS A 136 -40.96 -3.94 13.46
CA HIS A 136 -41.83 -3.51 12.36
C HIS A 136 -43.09 -4.38 12.19
N ASP A 137 -43.09 -5.60 12.73
CA ASP A 137 -44.22 -6.53 12.74
C ASP A 137 -45.08 -6.45 14.01
N GLY A 138 -44.95 -5.38 14.79
CA GLY A 138 -45.76 -5.12 15.97
C GLY A 138 -45.29 -5.82 17.24
N GLY A 139 -44.03 -6.31 17.29
CA GLY A 139 -43.43 -6.86 18.49
C GLY A 139 -43.37 -8.40 18.53
N ALA A 140 -43.41 -9.06 17.38
CA ALA A 140 -43.43 -10.53 17.31
C ALA A 140 -42.07 -11.19 17.63
N TRP A 141 -41.01 -10.39 17.79
CA TRP A 141 -39.66 -10.86 18.14
C TRP A 141 -38.94 -9.89 19.07
N THR A 142 -37.91 -10.41 19.76
CA THR A 142 -37.05 -9.62 20.64
C THR A 142 -35.85 -9.09 19.84
N PRO A 143 -35.67 -7.76 19.73
CA PRO A 143 -34.51 -7.21 19.06
C PRO A 143 -33.18 -7.51 19.74
N ASN A 144 -32.15 -7.69 18.93
CA ASN A 144 -30.78 -7.86 19.40
C ASN A 144 -30.20 -6.54 19.91
N CYS A 145 -30.39 -5.47 19.12
CA CYS A 145 -29.95 -4.12 19.43
C CYS A 145 -30.82 -3.10 18.69
N THR A 146 -30.59 -1.82 18.93
CA THR A 146 -31.23 -0.71 18.22
C THR A 146 -30.15 0.06 17.48
N THR A 147 -30.33 0.27 16.18
CA THR A 147 -29.53 1.24 15.42
C THR A 147 -30.00 2.65 15.75
N VAL A 148 -29.07 3.56 15.98
CA VAL A 148 -29.36 4.96 16.31
C VAL A 148 -28.61 5.85 15.35
N ILE A 149 -29.37 6.67 14.61
CA ILE A 149 -28.85 7.83 13.90
C ILE A 149 -29.06 9.05 14.77
N ALA A 150 -27.97 9.68 15.20
CA ALA A 150 -28.02 10.80 16.14
C ALA A 150 -27.17 11.97 15.70
N GLU A 151 -27.64 13.18 15.98
CA GLU A 151 -26.92 14.44 15.87
C GLU A 151 -26.17 14.74 17.17
N PHE A 152 -24.99 15.32 17.04
CA PHE A 152 -24.16 15.85 18.12
C PHE A 152 -23.60 17.22 17.73
N GLN A 153 -23.14 17.96 18.73
CA GLN A 153 -22.48 19.24 18.57
C GLN A 153 -21.04 19.22 19.08
N VAL A 154 -20.15 19.87 18.33
CA VAL A 154 -18.80 20.22 18.80
C VAL A 154 -18.89 21.24 19.92
N SER A 155 -17.99 21.14 20.90
CA SER A 155 -17.88 22.09 22.00
C SER A 155 -17.79 23.51 21.48
N ALA A 156 -18.44 24.43 22.20
CA ALA A 156 -18.39 25.85 21.85
C ALA A 156 -17.03 26.49 22.12
N SER A 157 -16.22 25.91 23.01
CA SER A 157 -14.94 26.46 23.46
C SER A 157 -13.72 25.70 22.95
N ASP A 158 -13.88 24.46 22.46
CA ASP A 158 -12.77 23.65 21.95
C ASP A 158 -13.19 22.86 20.70
N PRO A 159 -12.66 23.18 19.50
CA PRO A 159 -13.00 22.48 18.28
C PRO A 159 -12.50 21.02 18.25
N ASN A 160 -11.63 20.61 19.18
CA ASN A 160 -11.09 19.26 19.29
C ASN A 160 -11.88 18.35 20.24
N THR A 161 -12.99 18.85 20.80
CA THR A 161 -13.83 18.11 21.75
C THR A 161 -15.31 18.26 21.37
N ALA A 162 -16.06 17.17 21.41
CA ALA A 162 -17.51 17.16 21.24
C ALA A 162 -18.23 17.16 22.60
N ASN A 163 -19.47 17.65 22.62
CA ASN A 163 -20.33 17.55 23.80
C ASN A 163 -21.11 16.22 23.79
N PRO A 164 -20.78 15.22 24.64
CA PRO A 164 -21.49 13.94 24.68
C PRO A 164 -22.95 14.06 25.12
N LEU A 165 -23.33 15.15 25.80
CA LEU A 165 -24.70 15.42 26.25
C LEU A 165 -25.55 16.15 25.20
N SER A 166 -24.96 16.56 24.08
CA SER A 166 -25.69 17.27 23.00
C SER A 166 -26.50 16.34 22.09
N GLU A 167 -26.56 15.05 22.40
CA GLU A 167 -27.21 14.05 21.55
C GLU A 167 -28.68 14.39 21.26
N ARG A 168 -29.02 14.43 19.98
CA ARG A 168 -30.40 14.44 19.49
C ARG A 168 -30.61 13.26 18.56
N LYS A 169 -31.41 12.30 18.99
CA LYS A 169 -31.70 11.09 18.20
C LYS A 169 -32.70 11.42 17.09
N LEU A 170 -32.34 11.08 15.86
CA LEU A 170 -33.14 11.37 14.66
C LEU A 170 -33.98 10.16 14.29
N LEU A 171 -33.33 9.03 14.02
CA LEU A 171 -33.95 7.81 13.55
C LEU A 171 -33.44 6.63 14.37
N LEU A 172 -34.38 5.82 14.86
CA LEU A 172 -34.09 4.59 15.58
C LEU A 172 -34.84 3.44 14.92
N TYR A 173 -34.17 2.31 14.78
CA TYR A 173 -34.82 1.09 14.30
C TYR A 173 -34.21 -0.17 14.93
N PRO A 174 -35.05 -1.12 15.36
CA PRO A 174 -34.58 -2.38 15.93
C PRO A 174 -33.85 -3.24 14.90
N GLN A 175 -32.77 -3.88 15.34
CA GLN A 175 -32.02 -4.88 14.57
C GLN A 175 -32.37 -6.29 15.09
N PRO A 176 -32.75 -7.23 14.22
CA PRO A 176 -33.07 -8.58 14.65
C PRO A 176 -31.83 -9.37 15.06
N GLN A 177 -30.67 -9.11 14.47
CA GLN A 177 -29.42 -9.82 14.75
C GLN A 177 -28.25 -8.88 15.06
N SER A 178 -27.12 -9.46 15.46
CA SER A 178 -25.89 -8.73 15.82
C SER A 178 -24.98 -8.40 14.63
N ASN A 179 -25.43 -8.69 13.41
CA ASN A 179 -24.72 -8.49 12.16
C ASN A 179 -25.66 -7.89 11.11
N HIS A 180 -25.08 -7.46 10.00
CA HIS A 180 -25.66 -6.65 8.93
C HIS A 180 -26.37 -5.39 9.46
N ASN A 181 -25.63 -4.64 10.28
CA ASN A 181 -26.15 -3.40 10.82
C ASN A 181 -26.01 -2.23 9.82
N GLY A 182 -25.40 -2.45 8.65
CA GLY A 182 -25.00 -1.38 7.74
C GLY A 182 -23.95 -0.49 8.41
N GLY A 183 -23.98 0.80 8.14
CA GLY A 183 -23.18 1.71 8.96
C GLY A 183 -22.99 3.10 8.40
N ASN A 184 -22.74 3.22 7.10
CA ASN A 184 -22.18 4.46 6.56
C ASN A 184 -23.18 5.62 6.54
N LEU A 185 -22.69 6.80 6.92
CA LEU A 185 -23.36 8.09 6.85
C LEU A 185 -22.59 9.02 5.92
N LEU A 186 -23.31 9.70 5.04
CA LEU A 186 -22.73 10.77 4.23
C LEU A 186 -23.78 11.80 3.82
N PHE A 187 -23.32 13.01 3.58
CA PHE A 187 -24.15 14.10 3.08
C PHE A 187 -23.98 14.27 1.58
N ASP A 188 -25.06 14.62 0.90
CA ASP A 188 -24.95 15.27 -0.40
C ASP A 188 -24.68 16.79 -0.25
N SER A 189 -24.45 17.45 -1.37
CA SER A 189 -24.20 18.89 -1.42
C SER A 189 -25.41 19.76 -1.02
N ASN A 190 -26.61 19.18 -0.93
CA ASN A 190 -27.83 19.87 -0.50
C ASN A 190 -28.07 19.74 1.01
N GLY A 191 -27.20 19.02 1.74
CA GLY A 191 -27.37 18.80 3.18
C GLY A 191 -28.33 17.68 3.53
N LEU A 192 -28.67 16.80 2.59
CA LEU A 192 -29.45 15.60 2.88
C LEU A 192 -28.53 14.47 3.35
N LEU A 193 -28.94 13.79 4.43
CA LEU A 193 -28.18 12.70 5.04
C LEU A 193 -28.63 11.35 4.45
N TYR A 194 -27.67 10.63 3.87
CA TYR A 194 -27.84 9.26 3.38
C TYR A 194 -27.34 8.26 4.43
N ILE A 195 -28.11 7.18 4.63
CA ILE A 195 -27.88 6.20 5.68
C ILE A 195 -27.90 4.80 5.05
N GLY A 196 -26.78 4.06 5.14
CA GLY A 196 -26.72 2.65 4.77
C GLY A 196 -27.25 1.76 5.90
N SER A 197 -28.30 0.98 5.62
CA SER A 197 -28.95 0.08 6.57
C SER A 197 -28.99 -1.35 6.02
N GLY A 198 -28.32 -2.28 6.72
CA GLY A 198 -28.34 -3.70 6.34
C GLY A 198 -29.68 -4.38 6.62
N ASP A 199 -29.87 -5.58 6.10
CA ASP A 199 -31.10 -6.39 6.15
C ASP A 199 -31.44 -6.90 7.57
N GLY A 200 -30.51 -6.76 8.51
CA GLY A 200 -30.69 -7.15 9.89
C GLY A 200 -30.04 -8.47 10.28
N GLY A 201 -29.32 -9.13 9.37
CA GLY A 201 -28.40 -10.22 9.70
C GLY A 201 -28.96 -11.62 9.51
N SER A 202 -28.27 -12.62 10.07
CA SER A 202 -28.49 -14.04 9.75
C SER A 202 -28.30 -14.41 8.27
N ALA A 203 -28.31 -15.71 7.98
CA ALA A 203 -28.38 -16.19 6.60
C ALA A 203 -29.79 -16.06 6.03
N ASP A 204 -29.81 -15.88 4.72
CA ASP A 204 -30.92 -15.94 3.78
C ASP A 204 -32.03 -14.91 4.00
N ASP A 205 -31.88 -13.86 4.81
CA ASP A 205 -32.93 -12.82 5.01
C ASP A 205 -34.35 -13.43 5.24
N ASN A 206 -34.40 -14.53 5.99
CA ASN A 206 -35.62 -15.32 6.24
C ASN A 206 -35.71 -15.84 7.67
N ASN A 207 -34.88 -15.33 8.57
CA ASN A 207 -34.94 -15.65 10.00
C ASN A 207 -36.05 -14.84 10.68
N VAL A 208 -36.29 -15.11 11.96
CA VAL A 208 -37.06 -14.23 12.84
C VAL A 208 -36.59 -12.78 12.70
N GLY A 209 -37.57 -11.87 12.58
CA GLY A 209 -37.33 -10.45 12.33
C GLY A 209 -37.07 -10.06 10.89
N HIS A 210 -37.18 -10.99 9.94
CA HIS A 210 -37.26 -10.72 8.50
C HIS A 210 -38.67 -11.00 8.00
N THR A 211 -39.14 -10.21 7.03
CA THR A 211 -40.53 -10.30 6.56
C THR A 211 -40.84 -11.64 5.91
N GLY A 212 -41.76 -12.39 6.53
CA GLY A 212 -42.09 -13.77 6.14
C GLY A 212 -41.10 -14.84 6.63
N GLY A 213 -40.16 -14.47 7.51
CA GLY A 213 -39.18 -15.36 8.11
C GLY A 213 -39.67 -16.10 9.35
N ALA A 214 -38.89 -17.10 9.81
CA ALA A 214 -39.18 -17.88 11.01
C ALA A 214 -37.90 -18.31 11.75
N SER A 215 -38.01 -18.58 13.05
CA SER A 215 -36.90 -19.08 13.88
C SER A 215 -36.68 -20.60 13.73
N THR A 216 -37.66 -21.34 13.26
CA THR A 216 -37.62 -22.81 13.13
C THR A 216 -36.95 -23.26 11.83
N SER A 217 -36.22 -24.39 11.89
CA SER A 217 -35.62 -25.02 10.71
C SER A 217 -36.54 -26.09 10.10
N PRO A 218 -36.65 -26.20 8.76
CA PRO A 218 -36.06 -25.27 7.78
C PRO A 218 -36.79 -23.93 7.77
N ARG A 219 -36.05 -22.85 7.51
CA ARG A 219 -36.64 -21.51 7.38
C ARG A 219 -37.41 -21.38 6.06
N PRO A 220 -38.43 -20.48 5.99
CA PRO A 220 -39.20 -20.28 4.76
C PRO A 220 -38.31 -19.80 3.61
N THR A 221 -38.27 -20.55 2.51
CA THR A 221 -37.51 -20.19 1.30
C THR A 221 -38.20 -19.10 0.47
N GLY A 222 -39.53 -19.03 0.58
CA GLY A 222 -40.37 -18.02 -0.08
C GLY A 222 -40.59 -16.73 0.72
N ALA A 223 -39.80 -16.48 1.78
CA ALA A 223 -39.86 -15.24 2.54
C ALA A 223 -39.59 -14.02 1.63
N LEU A 224 -40.29 -12.91 1.89
CA LEU A 224 -40.06 -11.65 1.20
C LEU A 224 -38.67 -11.09 1.56
N GLY A 225 -38.31 -11.19 2.84
CA GLY A 225 -37.09 -10.62 3.39
C GLY A 225 -37.17 -9.12 3.59
N ASN A 226 -36.31 -8.62 4.47
CA ASN A 226 -36.19 -7.20 4.76
C ASN A 226 -35.66 -6.43 3.56
N GLY A 227 -34.77 -7.00 2.74
CA GLY A 227 -34.25 -6.33 1.54
C GLY A 227 -35.36 -5.80 0.63
N GLN A 228 -36.40 -6.61 0.41
CA GLN A 228 -37.54 -6.26 -0.46
C GLN A 228 -38.72 -5.59 0.27
N ASP A 229 -38.86 -5.79 1.58
CA ASP A 229 -39.93 -5.15 2.34
C ASP A 229 -39.68 -3.64 2.50
N ARG A 230 -40.60 -2.82 1.98
CA ARG A 230 -40.52 -1.35 2.00
C ARG A 230 -41.23 -0.73 3.20
N THR A 231 -41.83 -1.56 4.06
CA THR A 231 -42.52 -1.12 5.29
C THR A 231 -41.59 -1.06 6.50
N ASN A 232 -40.30 -1.39 6.32
CA ASN A 232 -39.26 -1.29 7.34
C ASN A 232 -37.99 -0.60 6.81
N TYR A 233 -37.02 -0.37 7.70
CA TYR A 233 -35.79 0.38 7.41
C TYR A 233 -34.58 -0.50 7.07
N LEU A 234 -34.74 -1.82 7.00
CA LEU A 234 -33.65 -2.79 6.89
C LEU A 234 -33.42 -3.16 5.42
N GLY A 235 -32.16 -3.27 4.99
CA GLY A 235 -31.78 -3.59 3.60
C GLY A 235 -32.05 -2.44 2.63
N LYS A 236 -31.68 -1.21 3.03
CA LYS A 236 -32.04 0.06 2.38
C LYS A 236 -30.85 1.03 2.35
N ILE A 237 -30.87 1.93 1.36
CA ILE A 237 -30.30 3.27 1.53
C ILE A 237 -31.45 4.21 1.88
N LEU A 238 -31.36 4.85 3.04
CA LEU A 238 -32.32 5.85 3.49
C LEU A 238 -31.79 7.26 3.20
N ARG A 239 -32.69 8.24 3.03
CA ARG A 239 -32.35 9.66 2.87
C ARG A 239 -33.30 10.53 3.67
N ILE A 240 -32.75 11.35 4.56
CA ILE A 240 -33.49 12.29 5.42
C ILE A 240 -32.90 13.70 5.34
N ASP A 241 -33.71 14.70 5.70
CA ASP A 241 -33.22 16.04 6.03
C ASP A 241 -33.06 16.12 7.56
N PRO A 242 -31.83 16.15 8.11
CA PRO A 242 -31.66 16.17 9.56
C PRO A 242 -32.08 17.49 10.23
N LEU A 243 -32.28 18.56 9.47
CA LEU A 243 -32.73 19.87 9.96
C LEU A 243 -34.24 20.08 9.84
N GLY A 244 -34.91 19.28 9.00
CA GLY A 244 -36.36 19.27 8.86
C GLY A 244 -37.08 18.63 10.05
N THR A 245 -38.41 18.69 10.02
CA THR A 245 -39.27 18.18 11.10
C THR A 245 -40.57 17.51 10.62
N ASN A 246 -40.74 17.32 9.31
CA ASN A 246 -41.95 16.73 8.73
C ASN A 246 -41.94 15.18 8.73
N GLY A 247 -40.88 14.53 9.23
CA GLY A 247 -40.80 13.09 9.36
C GLY A 247 -41.42 12.54 10.65
N PRO A 248 -41.54 11.20 10.76
CA PRO A 248 -42.05 10.54 11.95
C PRO A 248 -41.33 10.99 13.24
N GLY A 249 -42.10 11.38 14.25
CA GLY A 249 -41.56 11.86 15.54
C GLY A 249 -40.98 13.29 15.52
N GLY A 250 -40.99 13.98 14.38
CA GLY A 250 -40.62 15.39 14.25
C GLY A 250 -39.15 15.71 14.49
N GLN A 251 -38.27 14.69 14.52
CA GLN A 251 -36.84 14.88 14.76
C GLN A 251 -36.02 15.08 13.49
N TYR A 252 -36.59 14.83 12.32
CA TYR A 252 -35.98 15.04 11.02
C TYR A 252 -37.09 15.28 9.99
N GLY A 253 -36.70 15.64 8.77
CA GLY A 253 -37.58 15.82 7.65
C GLY A 253 -37.47 14.73 6.60
N ILE A 254 -38.57 14.54 5.86
CA ILE A 254 -38.63 13.70 4.67
C ILE A 254 -38.45 14.60 3.45
N PRO A 255 -37.36 14.44 2.67
CA PRO A 255 -37.20 15.18 1.42
C PRO A 255 -38.33 14.85 0.45
N ALA A 256 -39.01 15.88 -0.08
CA ALA A 256 -40.11 15.69 -1.04
C ALA A 256 -39.67 14.97 -2.33
N THR A 257 -38.37 14.94 -2.61
CA THR A 257 -37.74 14.24 -3.73
C THR A 257 -37.47 12.77 -3.46
N ASN A 258 -37.82 12.23 -2.28
CA ASN A 258 -37.71 10.79 -2.03
C ASN A 258 -38.71 10.02 -2.90
N PRO A 259 -38.32 8.84 -3.42
CA PRO A 259 -39.09 8.13 -4.44
C PRO A 259 -40.39 7.52 -3.93
N LEU A 260 -40.53 7.32 -2.60
CA LEU A 260 -41.67 6.65 -1.99
C LEU A 260 -42.56 7.57 -1.14
N VAL A 261 -42.38 8.89 -1.22
CA VAL A 261 -43.21 9.88 -0.52
C VAL A 261 -44.67 9.72 -0.96
N GLY A 262 -45.59 9.63 0.01
CA GLY A 262 -47.02 9.52 -0.26
C GLY A 262 -47.48 8.16 -0.79
N ALA A 263 -46.62 7.13 -0.84
CA ALA A 263 -46.98 5.81 -1.34
C ALA A 263 -48.06 5.10 -0.48
N GLY A 264 -48.18 5.48 0.80
CA GLY A 264 -49.16 4.90 1.73
C GLY A 264 -48.85 3.46 2.15
N GLY A 265 -49.80 2.82 2.83
CA GLY A 265 -49.69 1.39 3.20
C GLY A 265 -48.57 1.04 4.20
N GLY A 266 -48.05 2.02 4.94
CA GLY A 266 -46.94 1.83 5.89
C GLY A 266 -45.55 1.82 5.25
N ILE A 267 -45.45 2.07 3.94
CA ILE A 267 -44.17 2.23 3.23
C ILE A 267 -43.38 3.39 3.85
N LYS A 268 -42.08 3.17 4.05
CA LYS A 268 -41.16 4.15 4.63
C LYS A 268 -40.74 5.17 3.58
N GLU A 269 -41.11 6.43 3.81
CA GLU A 269 -40.83 7.55 2.89
C GLU A 269 -39.35 7.96 2.95
N GLU A 270 -38.61 7.49 3.95
CA GLU A 270 -37.17 7.64 4.12
C GLU A 270 -36.38 6.84 3.07
N ILE A 271 -36.98 5.81 2.46
CA ILE A 271 -36.28 4.93 1.52
C ILE A 271 -35.90 5.69 0.25
N TYR A 272 -34.59 5.75 -0.02
CA TYR A 272 -34.03 6.24 -1.28
C TYR A 272 -33.79 5.10 -2.28
N ALA A 273 -33.30 3.96 -1.80
CA ALA A 273 -33.11 2.72 -2.57
C ALA A 273 -33.29 1.50 -1.66
N TYR A 274 -33.59 0.34 -2.25
CA TYR A 274 -33.87 -0.90 -1.51
C TYR A 274 -33.37 -2.15 -2.25
N GLY A 275 -33.52 -3.32 -1.63
CA GLY A 275 -33.02 -4.58 -2.18
C GLY A 275 -31.51 -4.73 -2.00
N ILE A 276 -30.98 -4.25 -0.87
CA ILE A 276 -29.55 -4.25 -0.54
C ILE A 276 -29.37 -5.14 0.69
N ARG A 277 -28.22 -5.82 0.81
CA ARG A 277 -27.97 -6.77 1.90
C ARG A 277 -27.33 -6.12 3.12
N ASN A 278 -26.11 -5.64 3.01
CA ASN A 278 -25.35 -5.01 4.08
C ASN A 278 -24.41 -3.93 3.50
N PRO A 279 -24.95 -2.71 3.24
CA PRO A 279 -24.18 -1.62 2.64
C PRO A 279 -23.17 -1.07 3.66
N TRP A 280 -21.90 -1.44 3.50
CA TRP A 280 -20.84 -1.07 4.45
C TRP A 280 -20.19 0.26 4.11
N GLY A 281 -19.84 0.48 2.85
CA GLY A 281 -19.19 1.71 2.37
C GLY A 281 -20.05 2.45 1.36
N LEU A 282 -20.30 3.74 1.58
CA LEU A 282 -20.96 4.64 0.65
C LEU A 282 -20.04 5.80 0.31
N ALA A 283 -20.03 6.23 -0.96
CA ALA A 283 -19.25 7.39 -1.37
C ALA A 283 -19.90 8.13 -2.54
N PHE A 284 -20.05 9.44 -2.39
CA PHE A 284 -20.31 10.30 -3.54
C PHE A 284 -19.01 10.57 -4.31
N ASP A 285 -19.15 10.67 -5.62
CA ASP A 285 -18.15 11.29 -6.49
C ASP A 285 -18.33 12.82 -6.52
N ASP A 286 -17.98 13.51 -5.43
CA ASP A 286 -18.34 14.90 -5.10
C ASP A 286 -17.13 15.87 -4.97
N GLY A 287 -15.90 15.41 -5.27
CA GLY A 287 -14.72 16.27 -5.34
C GLY A 287 -14.68 17.13 -6.61
N PRO A 288 -13.64 17.97 -6.79
CA PRO A 288 -13.47 18.75 -8.03
C PRO A 288 -13.55 17.87 -9.29
N GLY A 289 -14.49 18.19 -10.19
CA GLY A 289 -14.75 17.38 -11.40
C GLY A 289 -15.47 16.05 -11.16
N GLY A 290 -16.08 15.89 -9.98
CA GLY A 290 -16.93 14.76 -9.61
C GLY A 290 -18.26 14.72 -10.37
N THR A 291 -18.80 13.51 -10.55
CA THR A 291 -20.07 13.26 -11.25
C THR A 291 -21.31 13.32 -10.36
N GLY A 292 -21.15 13.37 -9.04
CA GLY A 292 -22.23 13.33 -8.04
C GLY A 292 -22.89 11.95 -7.88
N ARG A 293 -22.39 10.91 -8.55
CA ARG A 293 -22.92 9.54 -8.45
C ARG A 293 -22.61 8.94 -7.08
N LEU A 294 -23.54 8.15 -6.55
CA LEU A 294 -23.42 7.45 -5.27
C LEU A 294 -22.97 6.00 -5.50
N PHE A 295 -21.78 5.66 -5.03
CA PHE A 295 -21.26 4.30 -5.00
C PHE A 295 -21.63 3.62 -3.68
N CYS A 296 -21.96 2.34 -3.73
CA CYS A 296 -22.22 1.50 -2.58
C CYS A 296 -21.47 0.19 -2.69
N ALA A 297 -20.70 -0.14 -1.66
CA ALA A 297 -20.14 -1.47 -1.47
C ALA A 297 -21.09 -2.29 -0.60
N ASP A 298 -21.73 -3.30 -1.20
CA ASP A 298 -22.73 -4.14 -0.54
C ASP A 298 -22.15 -5.53 -0.26
N VAL A 299 -22.15 -5.93 1.02
CA VAL A 299 -21.55 -7.19 1.44
C VAL A 299 -22.48 -8.35 1.13
N GLY A 300 -21.93 -9.32 0.40
CA GLY A 300 -22.59 -10.56 -0.02
C GLY A 300 -22.88 -11.53 1.10
N GLN A 301 -23.69 -12.55 0.82
CA GLN A 301 -23.96 -13.59 1.81
C GLN A 301 -22.82 -14.57 2.00
N GLY A 302 -22.36 -15.12 0.89
CA GLY A 302 -21.35 -16.16 0.90
C GLY A 302 -20.88 -16.56 -0.48
N ARG A 303 -21.35 -15.87 -1.52
CA ARG A 303 -20.89 -16.09 -2.88
C ARG A 303 -20.34 -14.82 -3.50
N ILE A 304 -21.05 -13.70 -3.46
CA ILE A 304 -20.72 -12.55 -4.32
C ILE A 304 -20.71 -11.25 -3.53
N GLU A 305 -19.61 -10.51 -3.63
CA GLU A 305 -19.51 -9.11 -3.18
C GLU A 305 -19.83 -8.15 -4.33
N GLU A 306 -20.40 -6.98 -4.01
CA GLU A 306 -20.92 -6.05 -5.01
C GLU A 306 -20.44 -4.60 -4.83
N VAL A 307 -20.23 -3.91 -5.96
CA VAL A 307 -20.23 -2.45 -6.04
C VAL A 307 -21.41 -2.00 -6.89
N ASN A 308 -22.26 -1.16 -6.32
CA ASN A 308 -23.49 -0.65 -6.91
C ASN A 308 -23.41 0.87 -7.16
N LEU A 309 -23.99 1.34 -8.27
CA LEU A 309 -24.33 2.75 -8.43
C LEU A 309 -25.77 2.98 -7.94
N ILE A 310 -25.90 3.66 -6.81
CA ILE A 310 -27.18 3.90 -6.15
C ILE A 310 -27.96 5.02 -6.84
N VAL A 311 -29.19 4.70 -7.27
CA VAL A 311 -30.12 5.65 -7.88
C VAL A 311 -31.44 5.71 -7.12
N SER A 312 -32.14 6.83 -7.24
CA SER A 312 -33.43 7.04 -6.56
C SER A 312 -34.47 6.02 -7.03
N GLY A 313 -35.06 5.30 -6.07
CA GLY A 313 -36.06 4.26 -6.29
C GLY A 313 -35.49 2.92 -6.76
N GLY A 314 -34.16 2.79 -6.84
CA GLY A 314 -33.51 1.57 -7.32
C GLY A 314 -33.78 0.35 -6.44
N ASN A 315 -33.98 -0.80 -7.09
CA ASN A 315 -34.07 -2.12 -6.46
C ASN A 315 -32.85 -2.96 -6.83
N TYR A 316 -31.99 -3.28 -5.87
CA TYR A 316 -30.75 -4.03 -6.08
C TYR A 316 -30.92 -5.54 -5.89
N GLY A 317 -32.16 -6.00 -5.74
CA GLY A 317 -32.51 -7.41 -5.90
C GLY A 317 -32.35 -8.28 -4.66
N TRP A 318 -31.57 -7.93 -3.64
CA TRP A 318 -31.49 -8.72 -2.41
C TRP A 318 -32.87 -8.85 -1.73
N ARG A 319 -33.32 -10.03 -1.31
CA ARG A 319 -32.68 -11.36 -1.31
C ARG A 319 -32.96 -12.25 -2.52
N TYR A 320 -33.67 -11.74 -3.52
CA TYR A 320 -34.00 -12.49 -4.74
C TYR A 320 -32.73 -12.81 -5.55
N MET A 321 -31.81 -11.84 -5.64
CA MET A 321 -30.49 -11.96 -6.26
C MET A 321 -29.37 -11.78 -5.21
N GLU A 322 -28.23 -12.41 -5.45
CA GLU A 322 -26.92 -12.08 -4.86
C GLU A 322 -25.99 -11.83 -6.06
N GLY A 323 -25.60 -10.58 -6.27
CA GLY A 323 -25.03 -10.07 -7.52
C GLY A 323 -25.99 -10.28 -8.68
N THR A 324 -25.47 -10.84 -9.77
CA THR A 324 -26.27 -11.27 -10.92
C THR A 324 -26.72 -12.73 -10.84
N GLU A 325 -26.48 -13.44 -9.72
CA GLU A 325 -26.88 -14.83 -9.53
C GLU A 325 -28.19 -14.92 -8.74
N ARG A 326 -29.07 -15.86 -9.12
CA ARG A 326 -30.27 -16.21 -8.33
C ARG A 326 -29.92 -17.39 -7.41
N PRO A 327 -29.81 -17.20 -6.08
CA PRO A 327 -29.40 -18.27 -5.18
C PRO A 327 -30.46 -19.37 -5.05
N SER A 328 -30.03 -20.59 -4.72
CA SER A 328 -30.95 -21.72 -4.53
C SER A 328 -31.96 -21.51 -3.40
N PHE A 329 -31.57 -20.78 -2.35
CA PHE A 329 -32.44 -20.43 -1.21
C PHE A 329 -33.57 -19.45 -1.60
N SER A 330 -33.47 -18.75 -2.73
CA SER A 330 -34.50 -17.82 -3.25
C SER A 330 -35.34 -18.45 -4.39
N SER A 331 -35.13 -19.73 -4.70
CA SER A 331 -35.77 -20.44 -5.83
C SER A 331 -37.30 -20.43 -5.79
N THR A 332 -37.90 -20.41 -4.60
CA THR A 332 -39.36 -20.37 -4.38
C THR A 332 -39.89 -18.97 -4.07
N MET A 333 -39.01 -17.97 -3.91
CA MET A 333 -39.40 -16.58 -3.73
C MET A 333 -40.01 -16.03 -5.02
N ALA A 334 -41.16 -15.36 -4.91
CA ALA A 334 -41.75 -14.64 -6.03
C ALA A 334 -40.82 -13.51 -6.47
N HIS A 335 -40.74 -13.26 -7.78
CA HIS A 335 -39.99 -12.09 -8.27
C HIS A 335 -40.59 -10.82 -7.64
N PRO A 336 -39.78 -9.92 -7.07
CA PRO A 336 -40.27 -8.75 -6.32
C PRO A 336 -40.94 -7.67 -7.20
N GLY A 337 -41.21 -7.98 -8.48
CA GLY A 337 -41.67 -7.04 -9.51
C GLY A 337 -40.66 -5.91 -9.82
N GLY A 338 -40.94 -5.18 -10.90
CA GLY A 338 -40.10 -4.05 -11.34
C GLY A 338 -38.75 -4.48 -11.92
N THR A 339 -37.93 -3.48 -12.26
CA THR A 339 -36.58 -3.65 -12.77
C THR A 339 -35.60 -3.82 -11.60
N LEU A 340 -34.81 -4.89 -11.64
CA LEU A 340 -33.65 -5.05 -10.77
C LEU A 340 -32.44 -4.38 -11.41
N ILE A 341 -31.59 -3.75 -10.61
CA ILE A 341 -30.38 -3.07 -11.06
C ILE A 341 -29.18 -3.93 -10.72
N ASP A 342 -28.43 -4.34 -11.74
CA ASP A 342 -27.22 -5.13 -11.57
C ASP A 342 -26.07 -4.29 -10.99
N PRO A 343 -25.13 -4.91 -10.26
CA PRO A 343 -23.93 -4.24 -9.78
C PRO A 343 -23.02 -3.82 -10.93
N ILE A 344 -22.32 -2.70 -10.76
CA ILE A 344 -21.32 -2.22 -11.73
C ILE A 344 -20.01 -3.01 -11.64
N ALA A 345 -19.77 -3.70 -10.54
CA ALA A 345 -18.71 -4.68 -10.37
C ALA A 345 -19.11 -5.70 -9.32
N GLN A 346 -18.66 -6.94 -9.51
CA GLN A 346 -18.90 -8.04 -8.57
C GLN A 346 -17.77 -9.05 -8.63
N TYR A 347 -17.52 -9.75 -7.53
CA TYR A 347 -16.50 -10.79 -7.45
C TYR A 347 -16.90 -11.88 -6.45
N GLY A 348 -16.34 -13.07 -6.66
CA GLY A 348 -16.68 -14.26 -5.89
C GLY A 348 -15.86 -14.40 -4.60
N HIS A 349 -16.45 -15.12 -3.65
CA HIS A 349 -15.77 -15.60 -2.44
C HIS A 349 -14.78 -16.72 -2.76
N PRO A 350 -13.58 -16.74 -2.16
CA PRO A 350 -12.65 -17.85 -2.28
C PRO A 350 -13.29 -19.19 -1.90
N GLY A 351 -13.13 -20.19 -2.76
CA GLY A 351 -13.62 -21.56 -2.55
C GLY A 351 -15.01 -21.85 -3.13
N ILE A 352 -15.73 -20.88 -3.67
CA ILE A 352 -16.98 -21.16 -4.38
C ILE A 352 -16.71 -21.79 -5.74
N THR A 353 -17.63 -22.65 -6.19
CA THR A 353 -17.54 -23.35 -7.49
C THR A 353 -18.69 -22.95 -8.40
N GLY A 354 -18.53 -23.22 -9.71
CA GLY A 354 -19.58 -23.01 -10.72
C GLY A 354 -19.82 -21.55 -11.10
N THR A 355 -18.85 -20.66 -10.86
CA THR A 355 -18.91 -19.24 -11.25
C THR A 355 -17.77 -18.88 -12.20
N THR A 356 -17.97 -17.86 -13.02
CA THR A 356 -16.92 -17.25 -13.86
C THR A 356 -16.33 -15.99 -13.24
N LEU A 357 -16.82 -15.58 -12.06
CA LEU A 357 -16.33 -14.41 -11.36
C LEU A 357 -14.93 -14.65 -10.80
N PRO A 358 -14.07 -13.62 -10.78
CA PRO A 358 -12.79 -13.71 -10.09
C PRO A 358 -13.02 -13.92 -8.59
N LEU A 359 -12.22 -14.75 -7.94
CA LEU A 359 -12.38 -15.09 -6.51
C LEU A 359 -11.42 -14.23 -5.68
N LEU A 360 -11.90 -13.12 -5.12
CA LEU A 360 -11.01 -12.04 -4.66
C LEU A 360 -11.07 -11.73 -3.16
N GLY A 361 -12.25 -11.85 -2.52
CA GLY A 361 -12.47 -11.34 -1.17
C GLY A 361 -13.70 -11.94 -0.51
N LEU A 362 -13.94 -11.58 0.76
CA LEU A 362 -14.98 -12.17 1.61
C LEU A 362 -15.99 -11.17 2.14
N SER A 363 -15.61 -9.89 2.21
CA SER A 363 -16.47 -8.83 2.75
C SER A 363 -15.93 -7.48 2.28
N ILE A 364 -16.60 -6.92 1.29
CA ILE A 364 -16.24 -5.62 0.72
C ILE A 364 -16.41 -4.51 1.75
N THR A 365 -15.42 -3.61 1.86
CA THR A 365 -15.49 -2.49 2.81
C THR A 365 -15.73 -1.14 2.14
N GLY A 366 -15.70 -1.10 0.81
CA GLY A 366 -15.94 0.10 0.02
C GLY A 366 -14.73 1.00 -0.10
N GLY A 367 -14.96 2.23 -0.55
CA GLY A 367 -13.89 3.07 -1.07
C GLY A 367 -14.34 4.44 -1.52
N TYR A 368 -13.47 5.12 -2.28
CA TYR A 368 -13.72 6.47 -2.77
C TYR A 368 -13.25 6.63 -4.21
N VAL A 369 -13.95 7.48 -4.97
CA VAL A 369 -13.41 7.99 -6.24
C VAL A 369 -12.28 8.95 -5.90
N TYR A 370 -11.08 8.67 -6.42
CA TYR A 370 -9.91 9.48 -6.14
C TYR A 370 -10.02 10.84 -6.85
N ARG A 371 -10.02 11.91 -6.04
CA ARG A 371 -10.08 13.31 -6.47
C ARG A 371 -8.90 14.14 -5.95
N GLY A 372 -7.95 13.49 -5.27
CA GLY A 372 -6.68 14.07 -4.82
C GLY A 372 -5.73 14.43 -5.96
N SER A 373 -4.74 15.27 -5.68
CA SER A 373 -3.81 15.75 -6.70
C SER A 373 -2.43 15.09 -6.65
N ALA A 374 -2.12 14.40 -5.54
CA ALA A 374 -0.81 13.79 -5.33
C ALA A 374 -0.52 12.58 -6.26
N ILE A 375 -1.57 11.93 -6.75
CA ILE A 375 -1.47 10.73 -7.61
C ILE A 375 -2.32 10.94 -8.88
N PRO A 376 -1.84 11.72 -9.86
CA PRO A 376 -2.62 12.06 -11.06
C PRO A 376 -3.16 10.84 -11.83
N ALA A 377 -2.43 9.71 -11.80
CA ALA A 377 -2.84 8.48 -12.46
C ALA A 377 -4.09 7.83 -11.87
N LEU A 378 -4.52 8.19 -10.66
CA LEU A 378 -5.75 7.68 -10.04
C LEU A 378 -6.99 8.56 -10.28
N GLN A 379 -6.85 9.72 -10.92
CA GLN A 379 -7.95 10.67 -11.08
C GLN A 379 -9.21 10.05 -11.69
N GLY A 380 -10.31 10.12 -10.94
CA GLY A 380 -11.61 9.58 -11.34
C GLY A 380 -11.72 8.05 -11.29
N LYS A 381 -10.76 7.34 -10.72
CA LYS A 381 -10.83 5.90 -10.46
C LYS A 381 -11.39 5.65 -9.05
N TYR A 382 -12.23 4.63 -8.89
CA TYR A 382 -12.75 4.23 -7.58
C TYR A 382 -11.77 3.24 -6.94
N VAL A 383 -11.14 3.62 -5.84
CA VAL A 383 -10.25 2.76 -5.06
C VAL A 383 -11.02 2.24 -3.86
N PHE A 384 -11.09 0.92 -3.71
CA PHE A 384 -11.90 0.27 -2.66
C PHE A 384 -11.20 -0.96 -2.07
N GLY A 385 -11.69 -1.40 -0.92
CA GLY A 385 -11.11 -2.50 -0.15
C GLY A 385 -12.05 -3.69 0.06
N ASP A 386 -11.44 -4.81 0.43
CA ASP A 386 -12.09 -5.98 1.03
C ASP A 386 -11.38 -6.35 2.34
N TYR A 387 -12.17 -6.72 3.35
CA TYR A 387 -11.72 -7.11 4.68
C TYR A 387 -10.69 -8.24 4.66
N GLY A 388 -10.81 -9.19 3.73
CA GLY A 388 -9.84 -10.27 3.61
C GLY A 388 -10.14 -11.26 2.50
N ALA A 389 -9.09 -11.82 1.91
CA ALA A 389 -9.19 -12.96 0.98
C ALA A 389 -9.31 -14.32 1.70
N THR A 390 -9.14 -14.37 3.02
CA THR A 390 -9.34 -15.60 3.82
C THR A 390 -9.98 -15.26 5.17
N SER A 391 -10.79 -16.19 5.69
CA SER A 391 -11.48 -16.00 6.97
C SER A 391 -10.52 -16.07 8.16
N GLY A 392 -9.48 -16.90 8.06
CA GLY A 392 -8.50 -17.15 9.12
C GLY A 392 -7.37 -16.13 9.22
N SER A 393 -6.84 -15.64 8.10
CA SER A 393 -5.65 -14.79 8.09
C SER A 393 -5.96 -13.35 7.71
N ALA A 394 -5.24 -12.42 8.31
CA ALA A 394 -5.24 -11.03 7.87
C ALA A 394 -4.70 -10.97 6.43
N SER A 395 -5.59 -10.62 5.51
CA SER A 395 -5.37 -10.77 4.06
C SER A 395 -6.21 -9.77 3.28
N GLY A 396 -6.37 -8.56 3.81
CA GLY A 396 -7.16 -7.49 3.22
C GLY A 396 -6.66 -7.14 1.83
N ARG A 397 -7.56 -6.70 0.94
CA ARG A 397 -7.21 -6.47 -0.47
C ARG A 397 -7.66 -5.09 -0.92
N LEU A 398 -6.81 -4.40 -1.68
CA LEU A 398 -7.17 -3.14 -2.35
C LEU A 398 -7.39 -3.37 -3.85
N MET A 399 -8.50 -2.85 -4.35
CA MET A 399 -8.98 -3.03 -5.72
C MET A 399 -9.38 -1.68 -6.31
N GLY A 400 -9.57 -1.68 -7.63
CA GLY A 400 -9.87 -0.47 -8.37
C GLY A 400 -10.98 -0.66 -9.39
N LEU A 401 -11.86 0.32 -9.56
CA LEU A 401 -12.75 0.41 -10.72
C LEU A 401 -12.39 1.62 -11.57
N GLU A 402 -12.47 1.43 -12.87
CA GLU A 402 -12.38 2.49 -13.86
C GLU A 402 -13.54 2.42 -14.82
N GLU A 403 -14.21 3.55 -15.04
CA GLU A 403 -15.25 3.66 -16.06
C GLU A 403 -14.65 3.55 -17.46
N VAL A 404 -15.24 2.68 -18.29
CA VAL A 404 -14.84 2.46 -19.68
C VAL A 404 -15.17 3.70 -20.50
N ASN A 405 -14.25 4.07 -21.39
CA ASN A 405 -14.41 5.26 -22.22
C ASN A 405 -15.57 5.12 -23.24
N PRO A 406 -16.31 6.21 -23.52
CA PRO A 406 -16.15 7.55 -22.93
C PRO A 406 -16.67 7.64 -21.48
N PRO A 407 -16.14 8.55 -20.65
CA PRO A 407 -16.66 8.80 -19.30
C PRO A 407 -18.18 9.02 -19.31
N GLY A 408 -18.88 8.48 -18.31
CA GLY A 408 -20.34 8.47 -18.25
C GLY A 408 -21.02 7.28 -18.96
N SER A 409 -20.25 6.27 -19.42
CA SER A 409 -20.80 5.04 -20.01
C SER A 409 -21.56 4.16 -19.03
N GLY A 410 -21.34 4.33 -17.72
CA GLY A 410 -21.90 3.47 -16.68
C GLY A 410 -21.29 2.06 -16.63
N THR A 411 -20.33 1.74 -17.51
CA THR A 411 -19.65 0.44 -17.56
C THR A 411 -18.28 0.57 -16.92
N PHE A 412 -17.91 -0.37 -16.04
CA PHE A 412 -16.66 -0.30 -15.29
C PHE A 412 -15.78 -1.52 -15.54
N THR A 413 -14.46 -1.32 -15.53
CA THR A 413 -13.45 -2.37 -15.52
C THR A 413 -12.93 -2.54 -14.11
N LEU A 414 -12.92 -3.79 -13.63
CA LEU A 414 -12.36 -4.17 -12.34
C LEU A 414 -10.86 -4.43 -12.46
N THR A 415 -10.09 -3.77 -11.60
CA THR A 415 -8.70 -4.11 -11.28
C THR A 415 -8.69 -4.95 -10.01
N GLU A 416 -8.46 -6.26 -10.18
CA GLU A 416 -8.57 -7.29 -9.14
C GLU A 416 -7.57 -7.13 -7.97
N ALA A 417 -6.44 -6.48 -8.22
CA ALA A 417 -5.47 -6.11 -7.21
C ALA A 417 -4.69 -4.88 -7.69
N ILE A 418 -4.76 -3.78 -6.94
CA ILE A 418 -3.88 -2.64 -7.19
C ILE A 418 -2.45 -3.04 -6.82
N PRO A 419 -1.42 -2.69 -7.62
CA PRO A 419 -0.04 -2.98 -7.25
C PRO A 419 0.35 -2.15 -6.02
N ILE A 420 0.51 -2.79 -4.87
CA ILE A 420 0.95 -2.16 -3.61
C ILE A 420 2.36 -2.65 -3.28
N LEU A 421 3.28 -1.71 -3.06
CA LEU A 421 4.56 -2.00 -2.41
C LEU A 421 4.27 -2.47 -0.97
N GLY A 422 4.60 -3.71 -0.64
CA GLY A 422 4.01 -4.41 0.52
C GLY A 422 3.40 -5.76 0.16
N GLY A 423 2.95 -5.88 -1.09
CA GLY A 423 2.07 -6.96 -1.52
C GLY A 423 0.60 -6.57 -1.38
N ASN A 424 -0.23 -7.25 -2.17
CA ASN A 424 -1.69 -7.14 -2.14
C ASN A 424 -2.25 -8.52 -2.55
N PRO A 425 -2.78 -9.35 -1.64
CA PRO A 425 -3.30 -9.00 -0.32
C PRO A 425 -2.28 -8.45 0.69
N LEU A 426 -2.76 -7.55 1.55
CA LEU A 426 -2.04 -6.97 2.67
C LEU A 426 -1.90 -8.00 3.80
N SER A 427 -0.90 -7.84 4.67
CA SER A 427 -0.75 -8.58 5.93
C SER A 427 -1.75 -8.15 7.02
N THR A 428 -2.63 -7.21 6.72
CA THR A 428 -3.68 -6.68 7.59
C THR A 428 -5.04 -6.78 6.91
N ARG A 429 -6.11 -6.70 7.68
CA ARG A 429 -7.49 -6.60 7.20
C ARG A 429 -7.80 -5.15 6.86
N VAL A 430 -8.51 -4.89 5.77
CA VAL A 430 -8.97 -3.53 5.43
C VAL A 430 -10.32 -3.32 6.09
N MET A 431 -10.41 -2.41 7.06
CA MET A 431 -11.63 -2.18 7.84
C MET A 431 -12.52 -1.11 7.22
N CYS A 432 -11.90 -0.04 6.75
CA CYS A 432 -12.57 1.08 6.08
C CYS A 432 -11.56 1.87 5.24
N LEU A 433 -12.08 2.65 4.31
CA LEU A 433 -11.32 3.71 3.66
C LEU A 433 -11.90 5.07 4.09
N GLY A 434 -11.11 6.12 3.89
CA GLY A 434 -11.55 7.51 4.02
C GLY A 434 -10.78 8.41 3.06
N ARG A 435 -11.07 9.70 3.12
CA ARG A 435 -10.29 10.72 2.42
C ARG A 435 -10.13 11.98 3.25
N ASP A 436 -9.06 12.72 3.00
CA ASP A 436 -8.91 14.07 3.52
C ASP A 436 -9.70 15.10 2.69
N SER A 437 -9.65 16.37 3.10
CA SER A 437 -10.28 17.49 2.37
C SER A 437 -9.62 17.78 1.02
N ALA A 438 -8.42 17.29 0.76
CA ALA A 438 -7.74 17.40 -0.53
C ALA A 438 -8.12 16.27 -1.49
N GLY A 439 -8.81 15.23 -1.01
CA GLY A 439 -9.22 14.07 -1.79
C GLY A 439 -8.18 12.94 -1.81
N GLU A 440 -7.16 13.01 -0.97
CA GLU A 440 -6.20 11.92 -0.78
C GLU A 440 -6.82 10.80 0.06
N ILE A 441 -6.55 9.55 -0.32
CA ILE A 441 -7.22 8.38 0.27
C ILE A 441 -6.41 7.83 1.45
N TYR A 442 -7.14 7.42 2.49
CA TYR A 442 -6.61 6.75 3.67
C TYR A 442 -7.27 5.39 3.86
N VAL A 443 -6.53 4.45 4.45
CA VAL A 443 -6.94 3.07 4.70
C VAL A 443 -6.81 2.78 6.19
N GLY A 444 -7.92 2.42 6.82
CA GLY A 444 -7.96 1.89 8.18
C GLY A 444 -7.77 0.38 8.14
N THR A 445 -6.78 -0.14 8.86
CA THR A 445 -6.47 -1.57 8.86
C THR A 445 -6.41 -2.16 10.26
N LYS A 446 -6.40 -3.50 10.33
CA LYS A 446 -6.29 -4.24 11.58
C LYS A 446 -5.68 -5.63 11.38
N SER A 447 -4.85 -6.11 12.31
CA SER A 447 -4.26 -7.45 12.22
C SER A 447 -5.16 -8.57 12.76
N SER A 448 -5.97 -8.33 13.81
CA SER A 448 -6.86 -9.36 14.38
C SER A 448 -8.30 -9.28 13.88
N GLY A 449 -9.05 -10.39 14.02
CA GLY A 449 -10.45 -10.48 13.54
C GLY A 449 -11.52 -10.04 14.54
N GLY A 450 -11.25 -10.09 15.85
CA GLY A 450 -12.21 -9.68 16.89
C GLY A 450 -11.95 -8.26 17.37
N VAL A 451 -12.98 -7.52 17.80
CA VAL A 451 -12.89 -6.06 18.06
C VAL A 451 -11.77 -5.70 19.03
N LEU A 452 -11.62 -6.46 20.12
CA LEU A 452 -10.61 -6.25 21.16
C LEU A 452 -9.51 -7.34 21.19
N ALA A 453 -9.36 -8.12 20.11
CA ALA A 453 -8.55 -9.34 20.13
C ALA A 453 -7.03 -9.04 20.15
N LEU A 454 -6.48 -9.00 21.38
CA LEU A 454 -5.13 -9.35 21.86
C LEU A 454 -5.28 -9.87 23.31
N GLU A 455 -4.36 -10.69 23.84
CA GLU A 455 -4.48 -11.29 25.20
C GLU A 455 -4.65 -10.27 26.34
N ASN A 456 -4.38 -8.99 26.08
CA ASN A 456 -4.47 -7.86 27.02
C ASN A 456 -5.45 -6.75 26.58
N GLY A 457 -6.19 -6.92 25.46
CA GLY A 457 -7.12 -5.91 24.94
C GLY A 457 -6.47 -4.67 24.33
N LEU A 458 -5.17 -4.72 23.99
CA LEU A 458 -4.49 -3.59 23.38
C LEU A 458 -4.94 -3.33 21.92
N PRO A 459 -4.86 -2.07 21.44
CA PRO A 459 -5.13 -1.73 20.05
C PRO A 459 -4.13 -2.38 19.08
N ASN A 460 -4.59 -2.80 17.90
CA ASN A 460 -3.75 -3.36 16.84
C ASN A 460 -4.17 -2.91 15.42
N GLY A 461 -5.04 -1.91 15.36
CA GLY A 461 -5.46 -1.24 14.14
C GLY A 461 -4.61 0.00 13.87
N GLY A 462 -4.50 0.36 12.59
CA GLY A 462 -3.72 1.49 12.11
C GLY A 462 -4.43 2.26 11.01
N LEU A 463 -3.85 3.42 10.69
CA LEU A 463 -4.26 4.31 9.62
C LEU A 463 -3.08 4.53 8.67
N TYR A 464 -3.32 4.39 7.38
CA TYR A 464 -2.32 4.52 6.32
C TYR A 464 -2.82 5.47 5.25
N GLN A 465 -1.95 6.33 4.72
CA GLN A 465 -2.24 7.16 3.55
C GLN A 465 -1.82 6.40 2.30
N LEU A 466 -2.70 6.36 1.29
CA LEU A 466 -2.35 5.85 -0.03
C LEU A 466 -1.53 6.90 -0.78
N VAL A 467 -0.31 6.55 -1.16
CA VAL A 467 0.60 7.44 -1.91
C VAL A 467 1.18 6.71 -3.13
N ALA A 468 1.70 7.46 -4.11
CA ALA A 468 2.47 6.86 -5.19
C ALA A 468 3.71 6.16 -4.60
N ALA A 469 4.05 4.97 -5.12
CA ALA A 469 5.26 4.28 -4.69
C ALA A 469 6.49 5.13 -5.04
N PRO A 470 7.52 5.18 -4.17
CA PRO A 470 8.78 5.83 -4.51
C PRO A 470 9.39 5.18 -5.75
N VAL A 471 9.82 6.00 -6.72
CA VAL A 471 10.53 5.49 -7.90
C VAL A 471 11.97 5.21 -7.48
N ASN A 472 12.37 3.94 -7.40
CA ASN A 472 13.81 3.62 -7.30
C ASN A 472 14.51 4.18 -8.55
N PRO A 473 15.69 4.82 -8.42
CA PRO A 473 16.43 5.26 -9.60
C PRO A 473 16.65 4.07 -10.54
N ALA A 474 16.41 4.30 -11.84
CA ALA A 474 16.58 3.27 -12.85
C ALA A 474 18.02 2.71 -12.79
N PRO A 475 18.20 1.39 -12.93
CA PRO A 475 19.54 0.81 -12.95
C PRO A 475 20.36 1.41 -14.10
N VAL A 476 21.65 1.67 -13.85
CA VAL A 476 22.56 2.12 -14.90
C VAL A 476 22.96 0.91 -15.73
N VAL A 477 22.66 0.92 -17.03
CA VAL A 477 23.03 -0.15 -17.97
C VAL A 477 24.19 0.32 -18.83
N LEU A 478 25.32 -0.38 -18.75
CA LEU A 478 26.53 -0.10 -19.52
C LEU A 478 26.75 -1.18 -20.57
N THR A 479 27.20 -0.78 -21.76
CA THR A 479 27.64 -1.70 -22.81
C THR A 479 29.15 -1.89 -22.77
N ALA A 480 29.64 -3.04 -23.22
CA ALA A 480 31.09 -3.27 -23.32
C ALA A 480 31.74 -2.24 -24.27
N VAL A 481 32.88 -1.70 -23.83
CA VAL A 481 33.73 -0.77 -24.59
C VAL A 481 34.94 -1.43 -25.23
N LYS A 482 35.26 -2.66 -24.80
CA LYS A 482 36.20 -3.57 -25.46
C LYS A 482 35.77 -5.01 -25.19
N ASP A 483 35.86 -5.88 -26.19
CA ASP A 483 35.86 -7.32 -25.99
C ASP A 483 36.81 -8.03 -26.96
N ASN A 484 37.23 -9.24 -26.63
CA ASN A 484 38.13 -10.02 -27.48
C ASN A 484 38.17 -11.49 -27.03
N SER A 485 38.57 -12.41 -27.90
CA SER A 485 38.95 -13.77 -27.52
C SER A 485 40.42 -14.06 -27.76
N ILE A 486 41.04 -14.83 -26.88
CA ILE A 486 42.43 -15.30 -26.97
C ILE A 486 42.46 -16.83 -27.03
N PHE A 487 43.43 -17.40 -27.76
CA PHE A 487 43.42 -18.80 -28.19
C PHE A 487 44.79 -19.48 -28.07
N THR A 488 44.84 -20.75 -27.65
CA THR A 488 46.07 -21.56 -27.62
C THR A 488 46.31 -22.42 -28.87
N GLU A 489 45.56 -22.23 -29.96
CA GLU A 489 45.56 -23.17 -31.08
C GLU A 489 46.92 -23.21 -31.80
N THR A 490 47.69 -24.30 -31.67
CA THR A 490 49.00 -24.47 -32.31
C THR A 490 48.90 -25.03 -33.73
N GLY A 491 49.66 -24.47 -34.69
CA GLY A 491 49.72 -24.96 -36.07
C GLY A 491 50.12 -23.99 -37.19
N GLY A 492 50.41 -22.70 -36.89
CA GLY A 492 50.85 -21.74 -37.92
C GLY A 492 51.22 -20.32 -37.43
N GLY A 493 51.75 -20.17 -36.21
CA GLY A 493 51.86 -18.87 -35.51
C GLY A 493 50.84 -18.73 -34.35
N GLY A 494 50.46 -19.86 -33.76
CA GLY A 494 49.20 -20.10 -33.05
C GLY A 494 48.87 -19.30 -31.81
N GLU A 495 49.87 -18.66 -31.19
CA GLU A 495 49.66 -17.80 -30.02
C GLU A 495 49.43 -16.33 -30.40
N GLU A 496 49.41 -16.05 -31.71
CA GLU A 496 49.07 -14.76 -32.32
C GLU A 496 47.62 -14.75 -32.86
N LEU A 497 46.75 -15.63 -32.36
CA LEU A 497 45.34 -15.62 -32.74
C LEU A 497 44.50 -14.76 -31.79
N SER A 498 43.52 -14.08 -32.37
CA SER A 498 42.63 -13.13 -31.70
C SER A 498 41.25 -13.11 -32.35
N ASN A 499 40.27 -12.50 -31.70
CA ASN A 499 38.95 -12.29 -32.28
C ASN A 499 38.29 -11.01 -31.71
N GLY A 500 38.84 -9.86 -32.07
CA GLY A 500 38.46 -8.56 -31.49
C GLY A 500 37.16 -7.97 -32.02
N THR A 501 36.58 -8.49 -33.10
CA THR A 501 35.26 -8.04 -33.63
C THR A 501 34.29 -9.18 -33.91
N GLY A 502 34.71 -10.41 -33.62
CA GLY A 502 33.91 -11.62 -33.81
C GLY A 502 33.32 -12.15 -32.49
N PRO A 503 32.54 -13.25 -32.54
CA PRO A 503 31.96 -13.85 -31.34
C PRO A 503 33.01 -14.18 -30.27
N LEU A 504 32.59 -14.11 -29.01
CA LEU A 504 33.45 -14.41 -27.88
C LEU A 504 33.48 -15.90 -27.57
N PHE A 505 34.65 -16.43 -27.23
CA PHE A 505 34.86 -17.86 -26.93
C PHE A 505 35.45 -18.06 -25.54
N ALA A 506 34.89 -19.02 -24.78
CA ALA A 506 35.43 -19.41 -23.47
C ALA A 506 35.31 -20.93 -23.24
N GLY A 507 36.41 -21.57 -22.84
CA GLY A 507 36.52 -23.01 -22.56
C GLY A 507 37.48 -23.75 -23.49
N THR A 508 37.53 -25.06 -23.35
CA THR A 508 38.44 -25.96 -24.07
C THR A 508 37.75 -26.61 -25.27
N THR A 509 38.41 -26.63 -26.43
CA THR A 509 37.90 -27.29 -27.63
C THR A 509 37.93 -28.82 -27.49
N ALA A 510 37.41 -29.53 -28.49
CA ALA A 510 37.53 -31.00 -28.55
C ALA A 510 39.00 -31.46 -28.73
N SER A 511 39.87 -30.58 -29.24
CA SER A 511 41.29 -30.83 -29.49
C SER A 511 42.19 -30.30 -28.36
N ASP A 512 41.63 -30.08 -27.17
CA ASP A 512 42.35 -29.63 -25.97
C ASP A 512 43.02 -28.24 -26.10
N GLN A 513 42.41 -27.34 -26.89
CA GLN A 513 42.88 -25.96 -27.04
C GLN A 513 42.01 -25.02 -26.21
N LEU A 514 42.64 -24.16 -25.41
CA LEU A 514 41.97 -23.20 -24.54
C LEU A 514 41.53 -21.96 -25.31
N ARG A 515 40.36 -21.46 -24.92
CA ARG A 515 39.81 -20.18 -25.35
C ARG A 515 39.36 -19.39 -24.13
N ARG A 516 39.69 -18.11 -24.09
CA ARG A 516 39.25 -17.18 -23.04
C ARG A 516 38.73 -15.91 -23.70
N ALA A 517 37.74 -15.28 -23.07
CA ALA A 517 37.21 -14.00 -23.54
C ALA A 517 37.58 -12.87 -22.57
N LEU A 518 37.84 -11.69 -23.10
CA LEU A 518 38.11 -10.46 -22.38
C LEU A 518 36.94 -9.50 -22.61
N LEU A 519 36.53 -8.78 -21.57
CA LEU A 519 35.42 -7.83 -21.59
C LEU A 519 35.79 -6.63 -20.73
N GLN A 520 35.61 -5.42 -21.24
CA GLN A 520 35.80 -4.18 -20.50
C GLN A 520 34.60 -3.26 -20.65
N PHE A 521 34.21 -2.60 -19.56
CA PHE A 521 33.11 -1.62 -19.52
C PHE A 521 33.66 -0.26 -19.07
N ASP A 522 33.14 0.81 -19.66
CA ASP A 522 33.48 2.17 -19.23
C ASP A 522 32.50 2.64 -18.15
N LEU A 523 33.04 2.91 -16.96
CA LEU A 523 32.29 3.39 -15.81
C LEU A 523 32.15 4.92 -15.80
N SER A 524 32.76 5.65 -16.75
CA SER A 524 32.69 7.12 -16.80
C SER A 524 31.26 7.67 -16.97
N ASN A 525 30.38 6.86 -17.57
CA ASN A 525 28.95 7.18 -17.75
C ASN A 525 28.10 6.88 -16.50
N VAL A 526 28.68 6.34 -15.43
CA VAL A 526 27.99 6.17 -14.15
C VAL A 526 27.89 7.56 -13.49
N PRO A 527 26.68 8.06 -13.15
CA PRO A 527 26.53 9.39 -12.55
C PRO A 527 27.40 9.54 -11.29
N ALA A 528 28.10 10.68 -11.19
CA ALA A 528 28.94 11.00 -10.04
C ALA A 528 28.12 10.91 -8.73
N GLY A 529 28.65 10.23 -7.71
CA GLY A 529 27.95 9.96 -6.45
C GLY A 529 27.09 8.69 -6.43
N THR A 530 26.96 7.97 -7.54
CA THR A 530 26.26 6.67 -7.57
C THR A 530 26.95 5.65 -6.66
N HIS A 531 26.26 5.16 -5.64
CA HIS A 531 26.71 4.02 -4.84
C HIS A 531 26.28 2.69 -5.48
N VAL A 532 27.21 1.96 -6.09
CA VAL A 532 26.93 0.65 -6.70
C VAL A 532 26.60 -0.37 -5.62
N GLY A 533 25.35 -0.80 -5.61
CA GLY A 533 24.79 -1.75 -4.66
C GLY A 533 24.97 -3.20 -5.04
N ALA A 534 24.66 -3.48 -6.29
CA ALA A 534 24.92 -4.75 -6.93
C ALA A 534 25.37 -4.49 -8.38
N ALA A 535 26.27 -5.34 -8.85
CA ALA A 535 26.61 -5.43 -10.27
C ALA A 535 26.07 -6.76 -10.82
N LEU A 536 25.51 -6.70 -12.03
CA LEU A 536 25.06 -7.86 -12.80
C LEU A 536 25.66 -7.77 -14.20
N LEU A 537 26.52 -8.72 -14.57
CA LEU A 537 26.98 -8.86 -15.95
C LEU A 537 26.05 -9.80 -16.71
N GLN A 538 25.44 -9.33 -17.79
CA GLN A 538 24.60 -10.12 -18.68
C GLN A 538 25.34 -10.42 -19.98
N LEU A 539 25.48 -11.70 -20.31
CA LEU A 539 26.08 -12.19 -21.54
C LEU A 539 25.08 -13.07 -22.30
N HIS A 540 25.01 -12.96 -23.62
CA HIS A 540 24.15 -13.82 -24.43
C HIS A 540 24.95 -15.00 -24.99
N VAL A 541 24.69 -16.20 -24.47
CA VAL A 541 25.34 -17.43 -24.96
C VAL A 541 24.63 -17.90 -26.22
N THR A 542 25.31 -17.86 -27.37
CA THR A 542 24.74 -18.23 -28.66
C THR A 542 24.93 -19.72 -28.97
N ALA A 543 25.98 -20.36 -28.41
CA ALA A 543 26.19 -21.79 -28.52
C ALA A 543 26.85 -22.39 -27.26
N ALA A 544 26.38 -23.55 -26.84
CA ALA A 544 26.92 -24.37 -25.75
C ALA A 544 26.74 -25.87 -26.11
N LEU A 545 27.49 -26.78 -25.46
CA LEU A 545 27.36 -28.22 -25.72
C LEU A 545 25.98 -28.75 -25.35
N THR A 546 25.48 -29.71 -26.14
CA THR A 546 24.29 -30.51 -25.85
C THR A 546 24.67 -31.83 -25.15
N GLY A 547 24.17 -32.08 -23.93
CA GLY A 547 24.36 -33.33 -23.18
C GLY A 547 24.47 -33.14 -21.66
N ASN A 548 24.65 -34.21 -20.87
CA ASN A 548 24.82 -34.13 -19.40
C ASN A 548 26.28 -34.38 -18.94
N PRO A 549 27.26 -33.50 -19.27
CA PRO A 549 28.50 -33.47 -18.52
C PRO A 549 28.20 -32.84 -17.16
N GLY A 550 28.79 -33.36 -16.07
CA GLY A 550 28.60 -32.79 -14.72
C GLY A 550 28.77 -31.27 -14.66
N GLN A 551 28.25 -30.64 -13.61
CA GLN A 551 28.20 -29.17 -13.45
C GLN A 551 29.58 -28.53 -13.70
N ARG A 552 29.74 -27.80 -14.82
CA ARG A 552 30.96 -27.09 -15.22
C ARG A 552 30.70 -25.59 -15.22
N ASN A 553 31.41 -24.86 -14.36
CA ASN A 553 31.18 -23.43 -14.17
C ASN A 553 31.92 -22.60 -15.22
N THR A 554 31.29 -21.51 -15.64
CA THR A 554 31.97 -20.38 -16.29
C THR A 554 32.28 -19.35 -15.21
N ILE A 555 33.53 -18.92 -15.14
CA ILE A 555 34.15 -18.12 -14.09
C ILE A 555 34.59 -16.78 -14.69
N LEU A 556 34.34 -15.70 -13.95
CA LEU A 556 34.88 -14.37 -14.21
C LEU A 556 36.03 -14.09 -13.26
N ASN A 557 37.12 -13.57 -13.78
CA ASN A 557 38.27 -13.08 -13.02
C ASN A 557 38.64 -11.67 -13.47
N ARG A 558 39.02 -10.82 -12.53
CA ARG A 558 39.46 -9.45 -12.82
C ARG A 558 40.79 -9.43 -13.58
N VAL A 559 40.88 -8.71 -14.69
CA VAL A 559 42.12 -8.51 -15.45
C VAL A 559 43.02 -7.50 -14.72
N LEU A 560 44.32 -7.73 -14.68
CA LEU A 560 45.29 -6.95 -13.90
C LEU A 560 46.14 -5.99 -14.73
N SER A 561 46.18 -6.19 -16.06
CA SER A 561 46.98 -5.39 -16.98
C SER A 561 46.12 -4.86 -18.13
N SER A 562 46.47 -3.69 -18.67
CA SER A 562 45.81 -3.17 -19.88
C SER A 562 46.09 -4.07 -21.08
N TRP A 563 45.09 -4.20 -21.95
CA TRP A 563 45.13 -5.04 -23.14
C TRP A 563 44.43 -4.32 -24.29
N GLY A 564 44.69 -4.72 -25.53
CA GLY A 564 44.12 -4.09 -26.73
C GLY A 564 43.14 -4.97 -27.50
N GLU A 565 42.40 -4.33 -28.40
CA GLU A 565 41.35 -4.91 -29.25
C GLU A 565 41.50 -4.22 -30.61
N ALA A 566 41.64 -5.03 -31.66
CA ALA A 566 41.68 -4.58 -33.05
C ALA A 566 40.65 -5.37 -33.88
N ALA A 567 40.70 -5.25 -35.20
CA ALA A 567 39.63 -5.74 -36.08
C ALA A 567 39.82 -7.20 -36.56
N SER A 568 40.49 -8.05 -35.78
CA SER A 568 40.53 -9.49 -36.09
C SER A 568 39.14 -10.09 -35.98
N PHE A 569 38.80 -10.97 -36.94
CA PHE A 569 37.46 -11.54 -37.06
C PHE A 569 37.49 -12.98 -37.56
N SER A 570 36.83 -13.86 -36.83
CA SER A 570 36.47 -15.21 -37.23
C SER A 570 35.16 -15.62 -36.58
N ALA A 571 34.29 -16.27 -37.34
CA ALA A 571 32.99 -16.73 -36.86
C ALA A 571 33.06 -18.07 -36.09
N THR A 572 34.13 -18.86 -36.28
CA THR A 572 34.22 -20.25 -35.81
C THR A 572 35.45 -20.54 -34.93
N GLY A 573 36.40 -19.62 -34.83
CA GLY A 573 37.66 -19.81 -34.09
C GLY A 573 38.45 -18.52 -33.95
N GLY A 574 39.77 -18.62 -33.83
CA GLY A 574 40.66 -17.46 -33.86
C GLY A 574 40.96 -17.00 -35.30
N ALA A 575 41.23 -15.71 -35.46
CA ALA A 575 41.81 -15.12 -36.66
C ALA A 575 43.24 -14.65 -36.36
N THR A 576 44.07 -14.47 -37.39
CA THR A 576 45.39 -13.82 -37.23
C THR A 576 45.21 -12.46 -36.58
N ALA A 577 45.93 -12.23 -35.47
CA ALA A 577 45.88 -10.98 -34.73
C ALA A 577 46.32 -9.80 -35.61
N GLN A 578 45.68 -8.68 -35.42
CA GLN A 578 46.06 -7.41 -36.00
C GLN A 578 46.82 -6.58 -34.97
N ASN A 579 47.64 -5.62 -35.44
CA ASN A 579 48.40 -4.75 -34.55
C ASN A 579 47.47 -4.07 -33.53
N GLY A 580 47.69 -4.33 -32.25
CA GLY A 580 46.85 -3.87 -31.14
C GLY A 580 45.95 -4.95 -30.50
N ASP A 581 45.76 -6.11 -31.12
CA ASP A 581 44.96 -7.20 -30.53
C ASP A 581 45.63 -7.78 -29.28
N ALA A 582 44.81 -8.25 -28.32
CA ALA A 582 45.28 -9.19 -27.34
C ALA A 582 45.26 -10.62 -27.90
N THR A 583 46.26 -11.42 -27.54
CA THR A 583 46.42 -12.82 -27.93
C THR A 583 46.75 -13.64 -26.68
N TRP A 584 47.01 -14.94 -26.83
CA TRP A 584 47.36 -15.78 -25.68
C TRP A 584 48.64 -15.33 -24.98
N ILE A 585 49.66 -14.91 -25.74
CA ILE A 585 50.96 -14.50 -25.20
C ILE A 585 51.16 -12.98 -25.11
N ASN A 586 50.41 -12.19 -25.89
CA ASN A 586 50.57 -10.74 -25.94
C ASN A 586 49.31 -10.01 -25.48
N ARG A 587 49.47 -9.02 -24.60
CA ARG A 587 48.37 -8.09 -24.25
C ARG A 587 48.16 -7.00 -25.30
N LEU A 588 49.21 -6.72 -26.09
CA LEU A 588 49.20 -5.84 -27.25
C LEU A 588 50.09 -6.45 -28.35
N TYR A 589 49.48 -7.11 -29.31
CA TYR A 589 50.17 -7.71 -30.45
C TYR A 589 50.74 -6.65 -31.39
N SER A 590 51.94 -6.90 -31.92
CA SER A 590 52.57 -6.05 -32.93
C SER A 590 53.60 -6.87 -33.70
N THR A 591 53.73 -6.61 -35.01
CA THR A 591 54.74 -7.24 -35.85
C THR A 591 56.16 -6.71 -35.61
N THR A 592 56.30 -5.60 -34.86
CA THR A 592 57.62 -4.98 -34.59
C THR A 592 58.02 -5.05 -33.12
N THR A 593 57.09 -4.80 -32.19
CA THR A 593 57.39 -4.78 -30.74
C THR A 593 56.15 -5.19 -29.94
N PRO A 594 55.84 -6.50 -29.85
CA PRO A 594 54.70 -6.97 -29.11
C PRO A 594 54.93 -6.79 -27.60
N VAL A 595 53.84 -6.58 -26.84
CA VAL A 595 53.89 -6.47 -25.39
C VAL A 595 53.31 -7.74 -24.77
N PRO A 596 54.13 -8.57 -24.09
CA PRO A 596 53.66 -9.82 -23.52
C PRO A 596 52.76 -9.60 -22.30
N TRP A 597 51.98 -10.61 -21.97
CA TRP A 597 51.42 -10.76 -20.61
C TRP A 597 52.54 -11.11 -19.61
N GLY A 598 52.29 -10.89 -18.32
CA GLY A 598 53.12 -11.45 -17.25
C GLY A 598 52.97 -12.97 -17.16
N ASP A 599 51.74 -13.47 -17.33
CA ASP A 599 51.39 -14.89 -17.44
C ASP A 599 50.62 -15.18 -18.74
N GLU A 600 50.97 -16.28 -19.42
CA GLU A 600 50.29 -16.68 -20.66
C GLU A 600 48.79 -16.98 -20.44
N GLY A 601 47.98 -16.60 -21.42
CA GLY A 601 46.53 -16.64 -21.32
C GLY A 601 45.93 -15.49 -20.51
N GLY A 602 46.73 -14.48 -20.17
CA GLY A 602 46.31 -13.21 -19.60
C GLY A 602 46.71 -12.99 -18.15
N ASP A 603 46.96 -11.73 -17.78
CA ASP A 603 47.18 -11.33 -16.39
C ASP A 603 45.83 -11.13 -15.68
N PHE A 604 45.44 -12.04 -14.80
CA PHE A 604 44.19 -11.93 -14.05
C PHE A 604 44.33 -12.34 -12.59
N SER A 605 43.41 -11.84 -11.76
CA SER A 605 43.36 -12.19 -10.33
C SER A 605 42.88 -13.62 -10.14
N THR A 606 43.56 -14.38 -9.27
CA THR A 606 43.11 -15.71 -8.84
C THR A 606 41.82 -15.66 -8.03
N THR A 607 41.47 -14.51 -7.45
CA THR A 607 40.17 -14.29 -6.82
C THR A 607 39.07 -14.27 -7.89
N GLN A 608 38.08 -15.14 -7.73
CA GLN A 608 36.93 -15.23 -8.61
C GLN A 608 35.97 -14.06 -8.38
N SER A 609 35.69 -13.30 -9.44
CA SER A 609 34.70 -12.22 -9.44
C SER A 609 33.29 -12.76 -9.41
N ALA A 610 32.96 -13.78 -10.21
CA ALA A 610 31.67 -14.48 -10.15
C ALA A 610 31.78 -15.82 -10.90
N ALA A 611 30.81 -16.70 -10.70
CA ALA A 611 30.64 -17.90 -11.53
C ALA A 611 29.18 -18.16 -11.83
N PHE A 612 28.92 -18.81 -12.96
CA PHE A 612 27.60 -19.28 -13.33
C PHE A 612 27.69 -20.68 -13.95
N GLY A 613 26.75 -21.56 -13.61
CA GLY A 613 26.65 -22.89 -14.20
C GLY A 613 26.05 -22.83 -15.60
N VAL A 614 26.87 -22.53 -16.62
CA VAL A 614 26.42 -22.61 -18.02
C VAL A 614 26.70 -24.03 -18.52
N ASN A 615 25.69 -24.89 -18.43
CA ASN A 615 25.75 -26.29 -18.89
C ASN A 615 25.44 -26.39 -20.40
N THR A 616 24.18 -26.58 -20.77
CA THR A 616 23.69 -26.81 -22.15
C THR A 616 22.85 -25.66 -22.69
N GLN A 617 22.58 -24.67 -21.86
CA GLN A 617 21.56 -23.68 -22.14
C GLN A 617 22.14 -22.53 -22.98
N THR A 618 21.40 -22.04 -23.98
CA THR A 618 21.66 -20.80 -24.75
C THR A 618 20.74 -19.64 -24.31
N GLY A 619 21.06 -18.40 -24.68
CA GLY A 619 20.34 -17.18 -24.29
C GLY A 619 21.06 -16.33 -23.23
N VAL A 620 20.35 -15.36 -22.64
CA VAL A 620 20.91 -14.40 -21.67
C VAL A 620 21.32 -15.08 -20.36
N ARG A 621 22.53 -14.81 -19.89
CA ARG A 621 23.10 -15.32 -18.64
C ARG A 621 23.60 -14.18 -17.78
N GLY A 622 23.11 -14.14 -16.54
CA GLY A 622 23.50 -13.17 -15.54
C GLY A 622 24.57 -13.71 -14.61
N PHE A 623 25.67 -12.97 -14.46
CA PHE A 623 26.69 -13.18 -13.43
C PHE A 623 26.51 -12.13 -12.36
N PHE A 624 26.36 -12.56 -11.11
CA PHE A 624 26.27 -11.68 -9.95
C PHE A 624 27.03 -12.31 -8.79
N SER A 625 27.73 -11.47 -8.02
CA SER A 625 28.31 -11.87 -6.74
C SER A 625 28.73 -10.62 -5.93
N PRO A 626 28.98 -10.78 -4.61
CA PRO A 626 29.60 -9.72 -3.80
C PRO A 626 30.96 -9.28 -4.35
N GLN A 627 31.79 -10.21 -4.85
CA GLN A 627 33.12 -9.88 -5.39
C GLN A 627 33.02 -9.11 -6.72
N LEU A 628 32.12 -9.49 -7.62
CA LEU A 628 31.88 -8.75 -8.88
C LEU A 628 31.48 -7.29 -8.58
N THR A 629 30.60 -7.12 -7.59
CA THR A 629 30.19 -5.78 -7.12
C THR A 629 31.38 -5.01 -6.54
N GLN A 630 32.25 -5.68 -5.78
CA GLN A 630 33.46 -5.06 -5.21
C GLN A 630 34.46 -4.65 -6.29
N ASP A 631 34.62 -5.42 -7.36
CA ASP A 631 35.48 -5.06 -8.49
C ASP A 631 35.03 -3.73 -9.11
N VAL A 632 33.72 -3.58 -9.38
CA VAL A 632 33.15 -2.33 -9.92
C VAL A 632 33.34 -1.15 -8.98
N ARG A 633 33.13 -1.33 -7.67
CA ARG A 633 33.38 -0.28 -6.67
C ARG A 633 34.84 0.15 -6.63
N ASN A 634 35.77 -0.80 -6.70
CA ASN A 634 37.20 -0.51 -6.72
C ASN A 634 37.58 0.28 -7.99
N TRP A 635 37.01 -0.07 -9.14
CA TRP A 635 37.21 0.66 -10.38
C TRP A 635 36.59 2.06 -10.36
N GLN A 636 35.44 2.24 -9.73
CA GLN A 636 34.86 3.56 -9.55
C GLN A 636 35.75 4.45 -8.65
N ALA A 637 36.34 3.87 -7.60
CA ALA A 637 37.26 4.57 -6.70
C ALA A 637 38.63 4.84 -7.33
N THR A 638 39.11 3.95 -8.21
CA THR A 638 40.41 4.07 -8.89
C THR A 638 40.27 3.65 -10.36
N PRO A 639 39.75 4.55 -11.23
CA PRO A 639 39.43 4.21 -12.63
C PRO A 639 40.61 3.68 -13.44
N GLY A 640 41.84 4.11 -13.13
CA GLY A 640 43.06 3.62 -13.79
C GLY A 640 43.37 2.12 -13.60
N THR A 641 42.62 1.42 -12.76
CA THR A 641 42.74 -0.04 -12.54
C THR A 641 41.65 -0.85 -13.23
N ASN A 642 40.75 -0.20 -13.97
CA ASN A 642 39.69 -0.87 -14.73
C ASN A 642 40.20 -1.43 -16.04
N PHE A 643 40.61 -2.69 -16.03
CA PHE A 643 40.97 -3.45 -17.23
C PHE A 643 39.91 -4.50 -17.61
N GLY A 644 38.77 -4.50 -16.92
CA GLY A 644 37.67 -5.43 -17.18
C GLY A 644 37.87 -6.82 -16.58
N TRP A 645 37.15 -7.79 -17.14
CA TRP A 645 37.16 -9.18 -16.72
C TRP A 645 37.60 -10.12 -17.83
N LEU A 646 38.21 -11.22 -17.42
CA LEU A 646 38.50 -12.40 -18.22
C LEU A 646 37.48 -13.49 -17.86
N LEU A 647 36.85 -14.03 -18.88
CA LEU A 647 35.89 -15.12 -18.80
C LEU A 647 36.56 -16.44 -19.16
N ARG A 648 36.45 -17.42 -18.25
CA ARG A 648 36.97 -18.78 -18.41
C ARG A 648 35.84 -19.77 -18.20
N SER A 649 35.66 -20.72 -19.10
CA SER A 649 34.83 -21.90 -18.80
C SER A 649 35.73 -23.01 -18.25
N ASP A 650 35.18 -24.15 -17.83
CA ASP A 650 35.98 -25.30 -17.38
C ASP A 650 37.12 -25.63 -18.37
N GLU A 651 38.37 -25.48 -17.89
CA GLU A 651 39.60 -25.72 -18.65
C GLU A 651 40.20 -27.12 -18.38
N THR A 652 39.56 -27.93 -17.52
CA THR A 652 40.09 -29.23 -17.06
C THR A 652 39.61 -30.43 -17.88
N GLY A 653 38.68 -30.23 -18.81
CA GLY A 653 38.22 -31.26 -19.73
C GLY A 653 37.95 -30.73 -21.13
N THR A 654 37.87 -31.63 -22.10
CA THR A 654 37.67 -31.26 -23.52
C THR A 654 36.21 -30.95 -23.83
N SER A 655 35.99 -30.21 -24.93
CA SER A 655 34.67 -29.82 -25.42
C SER A 655 33.83 -29.08 -24.38
N THR A 656 34.32 -27.96 -23.87
CA THR A 656 33.61 -27.05 -22.95
C THR A 656 33.41 -25.66 -23.53
N THR A 657 34.00 -25.38 -24.70
CA THR A 657 33.91 -24.09 -25.39
C THR A 657 32.46 -23.64 -25.59
N LYS A 658 32.21 -22.39 -25.24
CA LYS A 658 30.96 -21.67 -25.51
C LYS A 658 31.22 -20.54 -26.50
N THR A 659 30.18 -20.22 -27.28
CA THR A 659 30.16 -19.01 -28.10
C THR A 659 29.19 -18.02 -27.47
N ILE A 660 29.64 -16.78 -27.35
CA ILE A 660 28.93 -15.69 -26.70
C ILE A 660 28.88 -14.52 -27.69
N ALA A 661 27.77 -13.79 -27.71
CA ALA A 661 27.64 -12.60 -28.54
C ALA A 661 28.69 -11.54 -28.13
N SER A 662 29.36 -10.95 -29.12
CA SER A 662 30.25 -9.81 -28.89
C SER A 662 29.46 -8.51 -28.81
N ARG A 663 30.15 -7.43 -28.48
CA ARG A 663 29.65 -6.07 -28.51
C ARG A 663 29.27 -5.58 -29.92
N GLU A 664 29.78 -6.22 -30.98
CA GLU A 664 29.43 -5.98 -32.38
C GLU A 664 28.17 -6.73 -32.84
N ASP A 665 27.53 -7.55 -31.98
CA ASP A 665 26.33 -8.29 -32.38
C ASP A 665 25.28 -7.34 -32.98
N ALA A 666 24.69 -7.77 -34.10
CA ALA A 666 23.72 -6.97 -34.85
C ALA A 666 22.45 -6.70 -34.05
N ASP A 667 22.12 -7.55 -33.07
CA ASP A 667 21.04 -7.35 -32.11
C ASP A 667 21.57 -6.72 -30.82
N PRO A 668 21.28 -5.44 -30.54
CA PRO A 668 21.75 -4.76 -29.33
C PRO A 668 21.32 -5.44 -28.02
N ALA A 669 20.22 -6.22 -28.03
CA ALA A 669 19.75 -6.95 -26.86
C ALA A 669 20.61 -8.18 -26.52
N LYS A 670 21.50 -8.62 -27.43
CA LYS A 670 22.42 -9.75 -27.21
C LYS A 670 23.80 -9.31 -26.74
N ARG A 671 24.16 -8.04 -26.94
CA ARG A 671 25.48 -7.50 -26.59
C ARG A 671 25.75 -7.64 -25.08
N PRO A 672 27.01 -7.81 -24.66
CA PRO A 672 27.37 -7.79 -23.25
C PRO A 672 26.91 -6.51 -22.54
N GLN A 673 26.20 -6.66 -21.42
CA GLN A 673 25.68 -5.56 -20.62
C GLN A 673 26.11 -5.68 -19.15
N LEU A 674 26.59 -4.59 -18.57
CA LEU A 674 26.82 -4.48 -17.13
C LEU A 674 25.72 -3.61 -16.53
N VAL A 675 24.85 -4.22 -15.73
CA VAL A 675 23.74 -3.57 -15.05
C VAL A 675 24.15 -3.26 -13.61
N LEU A 676 24.11 -1.98 -13.25
CA LEU A 676 24.44 -1.49 -11.91
C LEU A 676 23.16 -1.08 -11.19
N VAL A 677 22.88 -1.75 -10.09
CA VAL A 677 21.76 -1.42 -9.20
C VAL A 677 22.29 -0.52 -8.11
N HIS A 678 21.64 0.62 -7.89
CA HIS A 678 21.93 1.50 -6.75
C HIS A 678 21.62 0.73 -5.45
N ALA A 679 22.55 0.67 -4.48
CA ALA A 679 22.18 0.27 -3.11
C ALA A 679 22.14 1.48 -2.22
N THR A 680 20.95 1.76 -1.70
CA THR A 680 20.84 2.54 -0.49
C THR A 680 21.52 1.80 0.67
N PRO A 681 22.04 2.53 1.67
CA PRO A 681 22.43 1.96 2.95
C PRO A 681 21.39 0.97 3.52
N PHE A 682 20.09 1.26 3.40
CA PHE A 682 19.01 0.33 3.75
C PHE A 682 19.06 -1.01 2.98
N GLN A 683 19.32 -0.99 1.66
CA GLN A 683 19.41 -2.23 0.87
C GLN A 683 20.64 -3.07 1.25
N LYS A 684 21.73 -2.44 1.70
CA LYS A 684 22.89 -3.16 2.23
C LYS A 684 22.55 -3.85 3.56
N TRP A 685 21.87 -3.13 4.46
CA TRP A 685 21.38 -3.69 5.72
C TRP A 685 20.41 -4.85 5.46
N LEU A 686 19.45 -4.68 4.55
CA LEU A 686 18.54 -5.74 4.15
C LEU A 686 19.29 -6.99 3.63
N ALA A 687 20.31 -6.83 2.79
CA ALA A 687 21.08 -7.96 2.27
C ALA A 687 21.90 -8.69 3.36
N GLN A 688 22.23 -8.04 4.48
CA GLN A 688 22.90 -8.66 5.62
C GLN A 688 21.96 -9.60 6.39
N HIS A 689 20.70 -9.19 6.58
CA HIS A 689 19.70 -9.97 7.31
C HIS A 689 18.94 -10.95 6.40
N PHE A 690 18.79 -10.60 5.12
CA PHE A 690 18.03 -11.34 4.12
C PHE A 690 18.87 -11.59 2.86
N PRO A 691 19.86 -12.49 2.93
CA PRO A 691 20.73 -12.78 1.79
C PRO A 691 19.96 -13.31 0.56
N ALA A 692 18.75 -13.85 0.74
CA ALA A 692 17.86 -14.29 -0.33
C ALA A 692 17.27 -13.14 -1.19
N LEU A 693 17.32 -11.87 -0.74
CA LEU A 693 16.97 -10.72 -1.57
C LEU A 693 17.84 -10.64 -2.85
N LEU A 694 19.06 -11.17 -2.79
CA LEU A 694 19.96 -11.28 -3.93
C LEU A 694 19.50 -12.30 -4.99
N THR A 695 18.50 -13.12 -4.64
CA THR A 695 17.86 -14.09 -5.54
C THR A 695 16.51 -13.59 -6.07
N GLY A 696 16.16 -12.32 -5.83
CA GLY A 696 14.93 -11.70 -6.33
C GLY A 696 13.72 -11.87 -5.40
N GLN A 697 13.92 -12.38 -4.18
CA GLN A 697 12.88 -12.27 -3.14
C GLN A 697 12.76 -10.81 -2.68
N TRP A 698 11.58 -10.41 -2.24
CA TRP A 698 11.29 -9.06 -1.74
C TRP A 698 11.07 -9.12 -0.23
N VAL A 699 11.63 -8.16 0.50
CA VAL A 699 11.44 -8.00 1.95
C VAL A 699 10.73 -6.67 2.15
N ASP A 700 9.62 -6.73 2.87
CA ASP A 700 8.81 -5.55 3.15
C ASP A 700 9.55 -4.61 4.11
N PRO A 701 9.90 -3.38 3.72
CA PRO A 701 10.45 -2.39 4.65
C PRO A 701 9.51 -2.06 5.81
N HIS A 702 8.22 -2.38 5.70
CA HIS A 702 7.20 -2.19 6.72
C HIS A 702 6.74 -3.49 7.37
N GLY A 703 7.33 -4.61 6.94
CA GLY A 703 7.15 -5.89 7.60
C GLY A 703 7.75 -5.85 8.99
N ASP A 704 7.12 -6.61 9.87
CA ASP A 704 7.54 -6.87 11.24
C ASP A 704 7.59 -8.40 11.34
N LEU A 705 8.77 -8.96 11.11
CA LEU A 705 8.96 -10.40 10.90
C LEU A 705 9.09 -11.18 12.20
N ASP A 706 9.56 -10.53 13.25
CA ASP A 706 9.69 -11.07 14.61
C ASP A 706 8.49 -10.72 15.50
N GLY A 707 7.59 -9.85 15.04
CA GLY A 707 6.29 -9.59 15.65
C GLY A 707 6.36 -8.66 16.86
N ASP A 708 7.38 -7.81 16.94
CA ASP A 708 7.62 -6.89 18.05
C ASP A 708 6.97 -5.51 17.88
N GLY A 709 6.36 -5.28 16.72
CA GLY A 709 5.70 -4.03 16.34
C GLY A 709 6.63 -2.99 15.70
N ILE A 710 7.90 -3.31 15.44
CA ILE A 710 8.88 -2.43 14.81
C ILE A 710 9.10 -2.86 13.36
N ALA A 711 8.73 -1.99 12.42
CA ALA A 711 8.93 -2.23 11.00
C ALA A 711 10.42 -2.31 10.63
N ASN A 712 10.77 -3.15 9.65
CA ASN A 712 12.14 -3.29 9.10
C ASN A 712 12.87 -1.96 8.79
N GLN A 713 12.15 -0.91 8.38
CA GLN A 713 12.73 0.40 8.12
C GLN A 713 13.10 1.16 9.42
N LEU A 714 12.31 0.99 10.48
CA LEU A 714 12.64 1.51 11.81
C LEU A 714 13.73 0.67 12.46
N GLU A 715 13.66 -0.65 12.29
CA GLU A 715 14.74 -1.57 12.66
C GLU A 715 16.07 -1.08 12.08
N TYR A 716 16.10 -0.80 10.78
CA TYR A 716 17.25 -0.20 10.12
C TYR A 716 17.69 1.13 10.73
N ALA A 717 16.74 2.04 10.98
CA ALA A 717 17.06 3.36 11.54
C ALA A 717 17.62 3.28 12.96
N PHE A 718 17.21 2.29 13.73
CA PHE A 718 17.68 2.06 15.10
C PHE A 718 18.86 1.09 15.17
N GLY A 719 19.23 0.48 14.04
CA GLY A 719 20.28 -0.54 13.94
C GLY A 719 19.90 -1.86 14.62
N PHE A 720 18.60 -2.13 14.72
CA PHE A 720 18.06 -3.37 15.24
C PHE A 720 18.11 -4.50 14.19
N SER A 721 17.77 -5.71 14.62
CA SER A 721 17.81 -6.91 13.79
C SER A 721 16.37 -7.32 13.49
N PRO A 722 15.95 -7.36 12.21
CA PRO A 722 14.56 -7.62 11.80
C PRO A 722 14.13 -9.09 11.92
N LEU A 723 14.87 -9.86 12.71
CA LEU A 723 14.75 -11.31 12.89
C LEU A 723 14.76 -11.67 14.39
N ALA A 724 14.78 -10.67 15.28
CA ALA A 724 15.02 -10.86 16.69
C ALA A 724 14.32 -9.78 17.52
N TYR A 725 13.19 -10.14 18.12
CA TYR A 725 12.34 -9.29 18.97
C TYR A 725 13.10 -8.21 19.79
N ASN A 726 12.71 -6.95 19.61
CA ASN A 726 13.26 -5.77 20.25
C ASN A 726 12.35 -5.20 21.34
N ALA A 727 12.86 -5.05 22.56
CA ALA A 727 12.10 -4.50 23.69
C ALA A 727 12.06 -2.95 23.73
N GLN A 728 12.86 -2.27 22.92
CA GLN A 728 12.96 -0.80 22.90
C GLN A 728 12.42 -0.24 21.58
N THR A 729 11.60 0.81 21.66
CA THR A 729 10.99 1.47 20.49
C THR A 729 11.84 2.55 19.84
N GLY A 730 13.06 2.80 20.35
CA GLY A 730 13.98 3.81 19.83
C GLY A 730 13.76 5.25 20.31
N LEU A 731 12.69 5.56 21.05
CA LEU A 731 12.44 6.89 21.65
C LEU A 731 11.92 6.75 23.10
N GLN A 732 12.53 7.46 24.05
CA GLN A 732 12.20 7.41 25.48
C GLN A 732 12.09 8.83 26.07
N PRO A 733 10.91 9.47 26.09
CA PRO A 733 10.72 10.80 26.67
C PRO A 733 10.45 10.75 28.18
N ALA A 734 10.99 11.73 28.91
CA ALA A 734 10.79 11.94 30.34
C ALA A 734 10.64 13.44 30.66
N PHE A 735 9.90 13.76 31.72
CA PHE A 735 9.69 15.13 32.18
C PHE A 735 10.07 15.25 33.65
N SER A 736 10.74 16.34 34.03
CA SER A 736 10.90 16.71 35.43
C SER A 736 9.68 17.49 35.94
N PRO A 737 9.33 17.37 37.24
CA PRO A 737 8.28 18.18 37.84
C PRO A 737 8.65 19.68 37.79
N PRO A 738 7.65 20.58 37.72
CA PRO A 738 7.88 22.00 37.58
C PRO A 738 8.62 22.60 38.77
N SER A 739 9.56 23.51 38.49
CA SER A 739 10.17 24.39 39.50
C SER A 739 10.24 25.81 38.94
N GLY A 740 9.70 26.80 39.67
CA GLY A 740 9.76 28.20 39.25
C GLY A 740 9.04 28.54 37.93
N GLY A 741 8.02 27.77 37.53
CA GLY A 741 7.27 27.99 36.28
C GLY A 741 7.92 27.45 35.01
N SER A 742 9.07 26.78 35.14
CA SER A 742 9.79 26.10 34.07
C SER A 742 9.71 24.57 34.25
N ARG A 743 9.77 23.83 33.14
CA ARG A 743 9.89 22.36 33.11
C ARG A 743 11.05 21.95 32.21
N LEU A 744 11.80 20.92 32.59
CA LEU A 744 12.81 20.33 31.72
C LEU A 744 12.21 19.11 31.02
N LEU A 745 12.10 19.17 29.70
CA LEU A 745 11.95 17.97 28.87
C LEU A 745 13.32 17.31 28.76
N SER A 746 13.39 16.01 29.06
CA SER A 746 14.57 15.16 28.85
C SER A 746 14.15 13.96 28.03
N THR A 747 14.79 13.66 26.92
CA THR A 747 14.44 12.49 26.11
C THR A 747 15.69 11.85 25.52
N THR A 748 15.65 10.54 25.31
CA THR A 748 16.65 9.83 24.53
C THR A 748 16.04 9.25 23.27
N PHE A 749 16.83 9.18 22.19
CA PHE A 749 16.49 8.40 21.01
C PHE A 749 17.68 7.62 20.48
N LEU A 750 17.40 6.49 19.83
CA LEU A 750 18.41 5.68 19.15
C LEU A 750 18.57 6.14 17.70
N ARG A 751 19.81 6.05 17.19
CA ARG A 751 20.14 6.19 15.78
C ARG A 751 21.24 5.22 15.40
N ASP A 752 21.24 4.74 14.18
CA ASP A 752 22.42 4.09 13.60
C ASP A 752 23.30 5.13 12.88
N SER A 753 24.57 5.23 13.29
CA SER A 753 25.56 6.08 12.62
C SER A 753 25.96 5.57 11.24
N ALA A 754 25.72 4.28 10.93
CA ALA A 754 25.89 3.72 9.60
C ALA A 754 24.73 4.05 8.65
N ALA A 755 23.61 4.55 9.16
CA ALA A 755 22.47 4.98 8.35
C ALA A 755 22.66 6.38 7.76
N THR A 756 23.60 6.46 6.81
CA THR A 756 24.02 7.72 6.18
C THR A 756 23.00 8.28 5.19
N ASP A 757 21.95 7.54 4.86
CA ASP A 757 20.82 8.00 4.05
C ASP A 757 19.66 8.52 4.89
N LEU A 758 19.81 8.64 6.22
CA LEU A 758 18.76 9.11 7.12
C LEU A 758 19.10 10.46 7.79
N THR A 759 18.05 11.26 7.99
CA THR A 759 18.03 12.41 8.89
C THR A 759 17.08 12.13 10.04
N TYR A 760 17.57 12.26 11.26
CA TYR A 760 16.81 12.15 12.50
C TYR A 760 16.54 13.55 13.03
N ARG A 761 15.27 13.89 13.25
CA ARG A 761 14.87 15.14 13.91
C ARG A 761 13.96 14.83 15.09
N LEU A 762 14.40 15.23 16.27
CA LEU A 762 13.56 15.22 17.45
C LEU A 762 12.78 16.53 17.47
N GLU A 763 11.47 16.45 17.40
CA GLU A 763 10.58 17.60 17.26
C GLU A 763 9.58 17.66 18.40
N ILE A 764 9.23 18.88 18.81
CA ILE A 764 8.20 19.15 19.82
C ILE A 764 7.07 20.01 19.27
N SER A 765 5.90 19.89 19.89
CA SER A 765 4.74 20.75 19.61
C SER A 765 3.83 20.80 20.84
N SER A 766 3.21 21.95 21.10
CA SER A 766 2.17 22.09 22.13
C SER A 766 0.77 21.71 21.63
N ALA A 767 0.54 21.68 20.31
CA ALA A 767 -0.80 21.53 19.72
C ALA A 767 -0.94 20.44 18.63
N LEU A 768 0.06 19.56 18.44
CA LEU A 768 0.16 18.57 17.33
C LEU A 768 0.24 19.20 15.93
N GLY A 769 0.71 20.44 15.88
CA GLY A 769 0.97 21.22 14.67
C GLY A 769 2.05 22.26 14.94
N GLY A 770 2.63 22.86 13.90
CA GLY A 770 3.72 23.83 14.06
C GLY A 770 4.95 23.24 14.75
N TRP A 771 5.41 22.08 14.27
CA TRP A 771 6.49 21.31 14.87
C TRP A 771 7.83 22.06 14.87
N THR A 772 8.54 22.02 16.01
CA THR A 772 9.86 22.63 16.17
C THR A 772 10.91 21.55 16.45
N ALA A 773 11.93 21.45 15.61
CA ALA A 773 13.06 20.56 15.85
C ALA A 773 13.93 21.08 16.99
N ILE A 774 14.19 20.24 17.99
CA ILE A 774 15.04 20.55 19.16
C ILE A 774 16.38 19.79 19.13
N ALA A 775 16.49 18.75 18.31
CA ALA A 775 17.75 18.12 17.97
C ALA A 775 17.71 17.53 16.55
N GLN A 776 18.88 17.41 15.92
CA GLN A 776 19.00 16.83 14.58
C GLN A 776 20.33 16.07 14.40
N SER A 777 20.27 14.95 13.70
CA SER A 777 21.42 14.21 13.15
C SER A 777 21.16 13.99 11.65
N VAL A 778 22.14 14.33 10.80
CA VAL A 778 22.01 14.26 9.33
C VAL A 778 23.06 13.31 8.78
N ALA A 779 22.65 12.34 7.97
CA ALA A 779 23.54 11.49 7.18
C ALA A 779 24.67 10.86 8.00
N GLY A 780 24.32 10.30 9.17
CA GLY A 780 25.27 9.65 10.08
C GLY A 780 26.07 10.59 11.00
N ALA A 781 26.06 11.91 10.75
CA ALA A 781 26.75 12.89 11.57
C ALA A 781 26.25 12.88 13.02
N PRO A 782 27.12 13.21 14.02
CA PRO A 782 26.72 13.35 15.42
C PRO A 782 25.51 14.27 15.58
N ALA A 783 24.67 13.97 16.57
CA ALA A 783 23.49 14.79 16.84
C ALA A 783 23.89 16.19 17.35
N SER A 784 23.12 17.19 16.95
CA SER A 784 23.30 18.59 17.35
C SER A 784 22.00 19.16 17.92
N GLY A 785 22.12 20.06 18.90
CA GLY A 785 20.98 20.77 19.47
C GLY A 785 20.43 21.82 18.50
N GLN A 786 19.11 21.97 18.48
CA GLN A 786 18.39 22.89 17.59
C GLN A 786 17.39 23.71 18.40
N ASN A 787 17.09 24.94 17.99
CA ASN A 787 16.06 25.80 18.61
C ASN A 787 16.05 25.79 20.15
N GLY A 788 17.25 25.80 20.73
CA GLY A 788 17.52 25.78 22.18
C GLY A 788 17.24 24.46 22.90
N GLY A 789 17.12 23.35 22.17
CA GLY A 789 17.40 22.03 22.70
C GLY A 789 18.90 21.78 22.77
N THR A 790 19.32 21.01 23.78
CA THR A 790 20.73 20.69 24.05
C THR A 790 20.92 19.18 23.95
N VAL A 791 21.84 18.73 23.09
CA VAL A 791 22.28 17.33 23.11
C VAL A 791 23.19 17.13 24.31
N THR A 792 22.74 16.35 25.29
CA THR A 792 23.45 16.11 26.57
C THR A 792 24.51 15.04 26.47
N GLY A 793 24.44 14.18 25.45
CA GLY A 793 25.43 13.17 25.17
C GLY A 793 25.01 12.27 24.02
N GLU A 794 26.00 11.58 23.46
CA GLU A 794 25.80 10.53 22.48
C GLU A 794 26.68 9.33 22.83
N SER A 795 26.07 8.25 23.32
CA SER A 795 26.76 7.06 23.83
C SER A 795 26.67 5.89 22.86
N VAL A 796 27.68 5.02 22.86
CA VAL A 796 27.68 3.79 22.05
C VAL A 796 26.89 2.71 22.79
N VAL A 797 25.87 2.15 22.14
CA VAL A 797 25.04 1.07 22.71
C VAL A 797 25.39 -0.30 22.11
N GLY A 798 25.89 -0.32 20.88
CA GLY A 798 26.39 -1.52 20.21
C GLY A 798 26.84 -1.22 18.79
N GLY A 799 28.05 -1.62 18.40
CA GLY A 799 28.57 -1.37 17.05
C GLY A 799 28.46 0.11 16.61
N THR A 800 27.64 0.35 15.58
CA THR A 800 27.37 1.68 15.01
C THR A 800 26.15 2.39 15.63
N ILE A 801 25.42 1.73 16.53
CA ILE A 801 24.24 2.25 17.21
C ILE A 801 24.66 3.27 18.27
N ARG A 802 23.91 4.37 18.34
CA ARG A 802 24.12 5.50 19.24
C ARG A 802 22.83 5.85 19.95
N GLU A 803 22.90 6.09 21.26
CA GLU A 803 21.82 6.69 22.04
C GLU A 803 22.12 8.18 22.23
N VAL A 804 21.19 9.03 21.80
CA VAL A 804 21.30 10.49 21.85
C VAL A 804 20.41 11.01 22.98
N GLY A 805 21.02 11.64 23.98
CA GLY A 805 20.30 12.37 25.02
C GLY A 805 20.03 13.82 24.61
N VAL A 806 18.82 14.30 24.82
CA VAL A 806 18.40 15.68 24.52
C VAL A 806 17.62 16.27 25.67
N THR A 807 17.90 17.53 26.01
CA THR A 807 17.11 18.30 26.96
C THR A 807 16.62 19.62 26.37
N ARG A 808 15.45 20.09 26.83
CA ARG A 808 14.87 21.38 26.45
C ARG A 808 14.13 21.98 27.64
N GLU A 809 14.49 23.21 27.98
CA GLU A 809 13.74 23.99 28.96
C GLU A 809 12.45 24.53 28.32
N LEU A 810 11.32 24.31 29.00
CA LEU A 810 9.97 24.70 28.57
C LEU A 810 9.46 25.81 29.49
N THR A 811 8.94 26.89 28.91
CA THR A 811 8.43 28.06 29.64
C THR A 811 7.06 28.48 29.12
N GLY A 812 6.25 29.12 29.96
CA GLY A 812 4.91 29.59 29.55
C GLY A 812 3.95 28.44 29.22
N GLY A 813 3.08 28.62 28.23
CA GLY A 813 2.09 27.61 27.81
C GLY A 813 2.71 26.30 27.31
N ASP A 814 3.97 26.34 26.86
CA ASP A 814 4.72 25.15 26.46
C ASP A 814 5.03 24.22 27.64
N ALA A 815 5.01 24.71 28.88
CA ALA A 815 5.23 23.89 30.07
C ALA A 815 3.97 23.09 30.48
N GLU A 816 2.78 23.42 29.97
CA GLU A 816 1.55 22.74 30.36
C GLU A 816 1.34 21.43 29.59
N ARG A 817 1.64 21.42 28.29
CA ARG A 817 1.51 20.24 27.41
C ARG A 817 2.53 20.27 26.27
N GLN A 818 3.21 19.15 26.07
CA GLN A 818 4.08 18.92 24.91
C GLN A 818 3.86 17.54 24.31
N PHE A 819 3.94 17.50 23.00
CA PHE A 819 4.06 16.30 22.19
C PHE A 819 5.50 16.22 21.69
N VAL A 820 6.05 15.02 21.67
CA VAL A 820 7.41 14.76 21.20
C VAL A 820 7.32 13.70 20.12
N ARG A 821 8.02 13.92 19.00
CA ARG A 821 8.16 12.91 17.95
C ARG A 821 9.59 12.85 17.47
N LEU A 822 9.99 11.66 17.03
CA LEU A 822 11.21 11.45 16.26
C LEU A 822 10.82 11.30 14.79
N VAL A 823 11.22 12.25 13.96
CA VAL A 823 11.04 12.20 12.51
C VAL A 823 12.31 11.61 11.89
N ILE A 824 12.15 10.54 11.15
CA ILE A 824 13.23 9.87 10.42
C ILE A 824 12.90 9.97 8.94
N GLU A 825 13.72 10.71 8.21
CA GLU A 825 13.52 10.97 6.78
C GLU A 825 14.72 10.49 5.98
N ARG A 826 14.47 9.96 4.78
CA ARG A 826 15.55 9.72 3.84
C ARG A 826 16.08 11.04 3.30
N VAL A 827 17.41 11.15 3.23
CA VAL A 827 18.08 12.23 2.52
C VAL A 827 17.87 11.99 1.01
N PRO A 828 17.39 12.99 0.25
CA PRO A 828 17.14 12.87 -1.20
C PRO A 828 18.36 12.42 -2.01
#